data_AF-T2M4Y8-F1
#
_entry.id   AF-T2M4Y8-F1
#
_cell.length_a   1.000
_cell.length_b   1.000
_cell.length_c   1.000
_cell.angle_alpha   90.00
_cell.angle_beta   90.00
_cell.angle_gamma   90.00
#
_symmetry.space_group_name_H-M   'P 1'
#
loop_
_entity.id
_entity.type
_entity.pdbx_description
1 polymer ?
#
loop_
_entity_poly.entity_id
_entity_poly.type
_entity_poly.pdbx_seq_one_letter_code
_entity_poly.pdbx_strand_id
1 'polypeptide(L)'
;MHLVDILSQHYSVMNSELRMTLCKALVLLRNKNMVPPLQVLQLFFKLLKAKDKLLRKTLYNHIVGDIKRVNAKNKNNKINTSLQNYMFSILKDNSVVAAKMSVDILIELYRKNIWNDAKTVNVLVTACHSKANKVKVAALKFFLGSDTPENVKDDSDSDSEDNETKAKKLIYAGTISKKTAKKSRKLEKALSLLRKSKKKKKPVSFNFSAIHLINDPQGFAETLFKSVEQSTDLFEVKLMVMNLIARLIGIHELIVLNFYPFLQRFLQPHQREVTKLLMFAAQSSHEMVPPDVIEPVLMTIANNFVSEKNNNEVMAVGLNAIREICARCPLSMSDNLLQDLVQYKTCKSKTVMMAARSLLQLYRNVDPTLLRKKDRGRPSKSTSTLNEHPAKEFGSLEPVSFVPGAEILELTKDSEVDHENNTDDDEWEEASEDEEDENEDEEDWIDVSHSEEEKDENEEVSDDEAIAADNEKKAEMVSTTRILTDEDFKKIQEQSLSEKLHGTKRKAQFNSDKSDIIDLAQIENVHKKMCHDKQSRLATVLAGREGRESYSKVKPKRLNEHASTTNKEKVKSKPFMMITHGRNARSKVKKSFREKQISLRDSLLKREASIRPHTKTICFLNNIRNLLTSSNFEISNGYQPGVSSVCGRNHINEDRFLIRNVSAKFQFFGVFDGHNGSYVSEFVRNRLVNLLEKNLSQKADDHLFEVVENTFLVSFEECQKEIEKHLRNENFKEKVANIGDSKAIVSEKGNPVELSIEHSPSNPHEAQRIEKRGGWIDWDSHFNPLVNGRLSITRSFGNLSLRSSGIVSKPTIQHRVVDNDSFLVLCSDGISHSITDREIVSIINQHKNPADACFDLTSTAQQYGSDDDVTAIVVPLNKWAVHFTDTSPVAYSMFRTMIGSRSGG
;
A
#
# COMPACT_ATOMS: atom_id res chain seq x y z
N MET A 1 46.96 -8.46 -3.54
CA MET A 1 47.59 -7.22 -4.03
C MET A 1 47.68 -7.19 -5.56
N HIS A 2 48.35 -8.15 -6.21
CA HIS A 2 48.48 -8.20 -7.68
C HIS A 2 47.14 -8.07 -8.45
N LEU A 3 46.05 -8.71 -7.98
CA LEU A 3 44.72 -8.60 -8.60
C LEU A 3 44.17 -7.16 -8.58
N VAL A 4 44.42 -6.41 -7.50
CA VAL A 4 44.01 -5.01 -7.35
C VAL A 4 44.78 -4.14 -8.35
N ASP A 5 46.09 -4.38 -8.49
CA ASP A 5 46.95 -3.62 -9.40
C ASP A 5 46.55 -3.85 -10.86
N ILE A 6 46.37 -5.11 -11.27
CA ILE A 6 45.94 -5.51 -12.61
C ILE A 6 44.61 -4.84 -12.98
N LEU A 7 43.61 -4.90 -12.09
CA LEU A 7 42.32 -4.24 -12.32
C LEU A 7 42.46 -2.72 -12.31
N SER A 8 43.29 -2.14 -11.46
CA SER A 8 43.42 -0.68 -11.37
C SER A 8 44.05 -0.06 -12.64
N GLN A 9 44.97 -0.78 -13.30
CA GLN A 9 45.72 -0.32 -14.47
C GLN A 9 45.02 -0.68 -15.79
N HIS A 10 44.47 -1.89 -15.90
CA HIS A 10 44.00 -2.43 -17.18
C HIS A 10 42.47 -2.57 -17.30
N TYR A 11 41.68 -2.00 -16.39
CA TYR A 11 40.21 -2.18 -16.43
C TYR A 11 39.53 -1.72 -17.73
N SER A 12 40.10 -0.77 -18.49
CA SER A 12 39.46 -0.33 -19.73
C SER A 12 39.67 -1.31 -20.89
N VAL A 13 40.77 -2.06 -20.89
CA VAL A 13 41.22 -2.91 -22.00
C VAL A 13 40.79 -4.36 -21.79
N MET A 14 40.68 -4.80 -20.52
CA MET A 14 40.33 -6.16 -20.16
C MET A 14 38.93 -6.57 -20.65
N ASN A 15 38.76 -7.83 -21.07
CA ASN A 15 37.45 -8.41 -21.42
C ASN A 15 36.46 -8.27 -20.24
N SER A 16 35.19 -7.96 -20.54
CA SER A 16 34.10 -7.83 -19.56
C SER A 16 33.96 -9.04 -18.65
N GLU A 17 34.06 -10.25 -19.22
CA GLU A 17 33.89 -11.49 -18.46
C GLU A 17 35.04 -11.72 -17.48
N LEU A 18 36.28 -11.57 -17.96
CA LEU A 18 37.48 -11.65 -17.11
C LEU A 18 37.45 -10.58 -16.01
N ARG A 19 37.00 -9.37 -16.33
CA ARG A 19 36.87 -8.29 -15.34
C ARG A 19 35.84 -8.65 -14.27
N MET A 20 34.72 -9.25 -14.65
CA MET A 20 33.68 -9.71 -13.73
C MET A 20 34.19 -10.84 -12.82
N THR A 21 34.87 -11.85 -13.36
CA THR A 21 35.38 -12.97 -12.57
C THR A 21 36.43 -12.51 -11.56
N LEU A 22 37.35 -11.63 -11.96
CA LEU A 22 38.34 -11.03 -11.05
C LEU A 22 37.68 -10.19 -9.95
N CYS A 23 36.64 -9.42 -10.29
CA CYS A 23 35.88 -8.67 -9.29
C CYS A 23 35.16 -9.60 -8.30
N LYS A 24 34.52 -10.67 -8.78
CA LYS A 24 33.88 -11.68 -7.91
C LYS A 24 34.91 -12.37 -7.01
N ALA A 25 36.09 -12.70 -7.52
CA ALA A 25 37.17 -13.27 -6.71
C ALA A 25 37.61 -12.31 -5.59
N LEU A 26 37.78 -11.01 -5.90
CA LEU A 26 38.10 -9.99 -4.89
C LEU A 26 36.98 -9.83 -3.84
N VAL A 27 35.71 -9.89 -4.27
CA VAL A 27 34.55 -9.87 -3.36
C VAL A 27 34.58 -11.05 -2.39
N LEU A 28 34.89 -12.26 -2.87
CA LEU A 28 34.99 -13.45 -2.02
C LEU A 28 36.15 -13.34 -1.02
N LEU A 29 37.33 -12.87 -1.47
CA LEU A 29 38.47 -12.63 -0.59
C LEU A 29 38.16 -11.56 0.47
N ARG A 30 37.39 -10.52 0.09
CA ARG A 30 36.92 -9.48 1.01
C ARG A 30 35.96 -10.02 2.05
N ASN A 31 35.00 -10.85 1.65
CA ASN A 31 34.04 -11.48 2.58
C ASN A 31 34.74 -12.39 3.60
N LYS A 32 35.89 -12.97 3.24
CA LYS A 32 36.76 -13.75 4.15
C LYS A 32 37.73 -12.88 4.96
N ASN A 33 37.61 -11.56 4.91
CA ASN A 33 38.50 -10.59 5.58
C ASN A 33 39.99 -10.68 5.22
N MET A 34 40.34 -11.28 4.06
CA MET A 34 41.73 -11.44 3.62
C MET A 34 42.34 -10.15 3.03
N VAL A 35 41.49 -9.16 2.71
CA VAL A 35 41.90 -7.88 2.09
C VAL A 35 41.23 -6.72 2.82
N PRO A 36 41.95 -5.60 3.09
CA PRO A 36 41.38 -4.44 3.77
C PRO A 36 40.26 -3.77 2.95
N PRO A 37 39.20 -3.26 3.61
CA PRO A 37 38.03 -2.67 2.94
C PRO A 37 38.38 -1.45 2.08
N LEU A 38 39.25 -0.58 2.59
CA LEU A 38 39.51 0.72 1.98
C LEU A 38 40.07 0.59 0.56
N GLN A 39 41.05 -0.30 0.37
CA GLN A 39 41.70 -0.53 -0.92
C GLN A 39 40.73 -1.13 -1.95
N VAL A 40 39.91 -2.10 -1.53
CA VAL A 40 38.93 -2.77 -2.39
C VAL A 40 37.82 -1.82 -2.81
N LEU A 41 37.27 -1.04 -1.87
CA LEU A 41 36.20 -0.09 -2.16
C LEU A 41 36.70 1.05 -3.07
N GLN A 42 37.89 1.60 -2.84
CA GLN A 42 38.48 2.62 -3.74
C GLN A 42 38.65 2.10 -5.17
N LEU A 43 39.10 0.85 -5.33
CA LEU A 43 39.18 0.18 -6.63
C LEU A 43 37.79 0.04 -7.27
N PHE A 44 36.80 -0.45 -6.52
CA PHE A 44 35.44 -0.66 -7.05
C PHE A 44 34.78 0.64 -7.50
N PHE A 45 34.98 1.73 -6.76
CA PHE A 45 34.57 3.06 -7.18
C PHE A 45 35.26 3.53 -8.47
N LYS A 46 36.56 3.24 -8.66
CA LYS A 46 37.28 3.51 -9.92
C LYS A 46 36.69 2.68 -11.07
N LEU A 47 36.33 1.43 -10.80
CA LEU A 47 35.69 0.52 -11.78
C LEU A 47 34.27 0.92 -12.18
N LEU A 48 33.59 1.81 -11.42
CA LEU A 48 32.31 2.38 -11.86
C LEU A 48 32.41 3.20 -13.16
N LYS A 49 33.63 3.65 -13.52
CA LYS A 49 33.91 4.29 -14.81
C LYS A 49 33.81 3.33 -16.00
N ALA A 50 33.82 2.01 -15.76
CA ALA A 50 33.69 1.02 -16.81
C ALA A 50 32.31 1.09 -17.50
N LYS A 51 32.27 0.76 -18.80
CA LYS A 51 31.04 0.81 -19.62
C LYS A 51 30.07 -0.35 -19.35
N ASP A 52 30.51 -1.40 -18.67
CA ASP A 52 29.71 -2.61 -18.41
C ASP A 52 28.59 -2.33 -17.39
N LYS A 53 27.33 -2.56 -17.79
CA LYS A 53 26.15 -2.38 -16.94
C LYS A 53 26.03 -3.47 -15.87
N LEU A 54 26.35 -4.72 -16.21
CA LEU A 54 26.22 -5.85 -15.29
C LEU A 54 27.25 -5.72 -14.16
N LEU A 55 28.51 -5.44 -14.52
CA LEU A 55 29.57 -5.19 -13.55
C LEU A 55 29.21 -4.07 -12.57
N ARG A 56 28.71 -2.95 -13.09
CA ARG A 56 28.30 -1.82 -12.25
C ARG A 56 27.18 -2.19 -11.27
N LYS A 57 26.18 -2.97 -11.69
CA LYS A 57 25.11 -3.45 -10.81
C LYS A 57 25.66 -4.36 -9.71
N THR A 58 26.58 -5.28 -10.05
CA THR A 58 27.23 -6.17 -9.08
C THR A 58 28.09 -5.39 -8.08
N LEU A 59 28.90 -4.44 -8.58
CA LEU A 59 29.74 -3.59 -7.72
C LEU A 59 28.89 -2.70 -6.81
N TYR A 60 27.81 -2.12 -7.33
CA TYR A 60 26.86 -1.32 -6.55
C TYR A 60 26.32 -2.10 -5.34
N ASN A 61 25.74 -3.28 -5.58
CA ASN A 61 25.20 -4.12 -4.52
C ASN A 61 26.27 -4.52 -3.49
N HIS A 62 27.48 -4.84 -3.97
CA HIS A 62 28.57 -5.22 -3.09
C HIS A 62 29.09 -4.03 -2.25
N ILE A 63 29.26 -2.85 -2.84
CA ILE A 63 29.72 -1.64 -2.13
C ILE A 63 28.77 -1.32 -0.97
N VAL A 64 27.46 -1.28 -1.25
CA VAL A 64 26.44 -1.01 -0.22
C VAL A 64 26.45 -2.11 0.86
N GLY A 65 26.52 -3.37 0.44
CA GLY A 65 26.58 -4.51 1.36
C GLY A 65 27.84 -4.53 2.23
N ASP A 66 29.01 -4.20 1.67
CA ASP A 66 30.27 -4.20 2.43
C ASP A 66 30.34 -3.04 3.42
N ILE A 67 29.90 -1.83 3.02
CA ILE A 67 29.80 -0.68 3.93
C ILE A 67 28.82 -0.99 5.07
N LYS A 68 27.70 -1.66 4.79
CA LYS A 68 26.76 -2.13 5.83
C LYS A 68 27.44 -3.09 6.80
N ARG A 69 28.19 -4.08 6.31
CA ARG A 69 28.92 -5.04 7.16
C ARG A 69 30.02 -4.38 7.99
N VAL A 70 30.77 -3.44 7.41
CA VAL A 70 31.83 -2.70 8.12
C VAL A 70 31.26 -1.88 9.28
N ASN A 71 30.04 -1.34 9.12
CA ASN A 71 29.36 -0.54 10.14
C ASN A 71 28.34 -1.34 10.97
N ALA A 72 28.31 -2.68 10.87
CA ALA A 72 27.29 -3.50 11.54
C ALA A 72 27.45 -3.56 13.06
N LYS A 73 28.68 -3.43 13.57
CA LYS A 73 28.96 -3.40 15.02
C LYS A 73 28.96 -1.95 15.52
N ASN A 74 29.94 -1.17 15.07
CA ASN A 74 30.08 0.25 15.39
C ASN A 74 30.39 1.05 14.10
N LYS A 75 29.98 2.31 14.05
CA LYS A 75 30.31 3.22 12.95
C LYS A 75 31.82 3.45 12.87
N ASN A 76 32.46 2.98 11.80
CA ASN A 76 33.90 3.17 11.60
C ASN A 76 34.18 4.51 10.90
N ASN A 77 34.25 5.58 11.68
CA ASN A 77 34.37 6.95 11.18
C ASN A 77 35.63 7.18 10.32
N LYS A 78 36.74 6.48 10.60
CA LYS A 78 37.99 6.62 9.83
C LYS A 78 37.81 6.13 8.39
N ILE A 79 37.20 4.96 8.21
CA ILE A 79 36.91 4.39 6.88
C ILE A 79 35.84 5.25 6.19
N ASN A 80 34.76 5.59 6.88
CA ASN A 80 33.65 6.37 6.32
C ASN A 80 34.13 7.74 5.81
N THR A 81 34.91 8.47 6.61
CA THR A 81 35.46 9.79 6.24
C THR A 81 36.36 9.69 5.01
N SER A 82 37.21 8.66 4.95
CA SER A 82 38.12 8.42 3.82
C SER A 82 37.35 8.08 2.53
N LEU A 83 36.30 7.25 2.63
CA LEU A 83 35.44 6.91 1.49
C LEU A 83 34.61 8.10 1.01
N GLN A 84 34.05 8.89 1.93
CA GLN A 84 33.31 10.11 1.60
C GLN A 84 34.19 11.13 0.87
N ASN A 85 35.42 11.36 1.35
CA ASN A 85 36.40 12.23 0.67
C ASN A 85 36.73 11.72 -0.75
N TYR A 86 36.87 10.40 -0.90
CA TYR A 86 37.11 9.80 -2.20
C TYR A 86 35.91 9.96 -3.15
N MET A 87 34.68 9.76 -2.68
CA MET A 87 33.47 10.00 -3.47
C MET A 87 33.35 11.46 -3.92
N PHE A 88 33.74 12.42 -3.08
CA PHE A 88 33.75 13.83 -3.47
C PHE A 88 34.69 14.10 -4.65
N SER A 89 35.84 13.40 -4.71
CA SER A 89 36.73 13.49 -5.87
C SER A 89 36.07 12.96 -7.15
N ILE A 90 35.30 11.88 -7.06
CA ILE A 90 34.59 11.26 -8.21
C ILE A 90 33.47 12.16 -8.73
N LEU A 91 32.79 12.92 -7.86
CA LEU A 91 31.75 13.85 -8.29
C LEU A 91 32.31 15.04 -9.10
N LYS A 92 33.57 15.41 -8.84
CA LYS A 92 34.28 16.44 -9.61
C LYS A 92 34.83 15.91 -10.94
N ASP A 93 34.95 14.58 -11.10
CA ASP A 93 35.43 13.98 -12.33
C ASP A 93 34.41 14.13 -13.48
N ASN A 94 34.90 14.19 -14.72
CA ASN A 94 34.08 14.35 -15.93
C ASN A 94 33.13 13.18 -16.24
N SER A 95 33.17 12.08 -15.49
CA SER A 95 32.37 10.88 -15.78
C SER A 95 30.96 10.97 -15.20
N VAL A 96 29.99 11.32 -16.05
CA VAL A 96 28.57 11.43 -15.67
C VAL A 96 28.01 10.15 -15.04
N VAL A 97 28.42 8.99 -15.54
CA VAL A 97 27.87 7.71 -15.05
C VAL A 97 28.43 7.33 -13.68
N ALA A 98 29.73 7.54 -13.46
CA ALA A 98 30.35 7.29 -12.15
C ALA A 98 29.82 8.27 -11.10
N ALA A 99 29.65 9.55 -11.47
CA ALA A 99 29.06 10.56 -10.61
C ALA A 99 27.63 10.20 -10.21
N LYS A 100 26.78 9.82 -11.17
CA LYS A 100 25.39 9.40 -10.89
C LYS A 100 25.35 8.19 -9.94
N MET A 101 26.13 7.16 -10.21
CA MET A 101 26.16 5.97 -9.35
C MET A 101 26.68 6.28 -7.95
N SER A 102 27.63 7.21 -7.82
CA SER A 102 28.13 7.64 -6.50
C SER A 102 27.03 8.35 -5.70
N VAL A 103 26.23 9.20 -6.36
CA VAL A 103 25.02 9.80 -5.76
C VAL A 103 24.00 8.73 -5.36
N ASP A 104 23.71 7.77 -6.24
CA ASP A 104 22.77 6.68 -5.95
C ASP A 104 23.21 5.85 -4.72
N ILE A 105 24.52 5.55 -4.59
CA ILE A 105 25.10 4.85 -3.43
C ILE A 105 24.95 5.69 -2.16
N LEU A 106 25.25 7.00 -2.21
CA LEU A 106 25.09 7.91 -1.07
C LEU A 106 23.62 7.95 -0.59
N ILE A 107 22.68 8.03 -1.53
CA ILE A 107 21.24 8.02 -1.25
C ILE A 107 20.83 6.70 -0.57
N GLU A 108 21.30 5.55 -1.07
CA GLU A 108 20.95 4.27 -0.47
C GLU A 108 21.55 4.11 0.93
N LEU A 109 22.79 4.54 1.15
CA LEU A 109 23.43 4.49 2.47
C LEU A 109 22.77 5.45 3.48
N TYR A 110 22.27 6.59 3.01
CA TYR A 110 21.45 7.49 3.82
C TYR A 110 20.11 6.85 4.19
N ARG A 111 19.39 6.27 3.21
CA ARG A 111 18.10 5.59 3.45
C ARG A 111 18.21 4.39 4.39
N LYS A 112 19.36 3.71 4.41
CA LYS A 112 19.65 2.61 5.36
C LYS A 112 20.14 3.09 6.74
N ASN A 113 20.11 4.39 7.02
CA ASN A 113 20.60 5.01 8.27
C ASN A 113 22.06 4.70 8.61
N ILE A 114 22.90 4.41 7.62
CA ILE A 114 24.34 4.12 7.83
C ILE A 114 25.14 5.42 7.83
N TRP A 115 24.92 6.28 6.83
CA TRP A 115 25.60 7.57 6.66
C TRP A 115 24.61 8.75 6.75
N ASN A 116 23.98 8.88 7.91
CA ASN A 116 23.07 9.97 8.25
C ASN A 116 23.83 11.19 8.84
N ASP A 117 24.86 11.65 8.14
CA ASP A 117 25.73 12.74 8.61
C ASP A 117 25.52 14.02 7.78
N ALA A 118 25.76 15.19 8.37
CA ALA A 118 25.73 16.47 7.63
C ALA A 118 26.68 16.46 6.41
N LYS A 119 27.84 15.81 6.53
CA LYS A 119 28.81 15.72 5.45
C LYS A 119 28.26 15.03 4.20
N THR A 120 27.46 13.96 4.33
CA THR A 120 26.90 13.26 3.17
C THR A 120 25.82 14.09 2.48
N VAL A 121 24.99 14.77 3.27
CA VAL A 121 23.97 15.69 2.78
C VAL A 121 24.61 16.84 1.99
N ASN A 122 25.65 17.47 2.52
CA ASN A 122 26.32 18.58 1.82
C ASN A 122 27.04 18.12 0.54
N VAL A 123 27.50 16.87 0.47
CA VAL A 123 27.98 16.30 -0.81
C VAL A 123 26.82 16.18 -1.82
N LEU A 124 25.62 15.78 -1.39
CA LEU A 124 24.44 15.75 -2.25
C LEU A 124 23.97 17.16 -2.67
N VAL A 125 24.12 18.17 -1.81
CA VAL A 125 23.93 19.59 -2.15
C VAL A 125 24.81 19.98 -3.35
N THR A 126 26.10 19.63 -3.34
CA THR A 126 26.98 19.92 -4.50
C THR A 126 26.55 19.20 -5.77
N ALA A 127 25.97 18.01 -5.67
CA ALA A 127 25.46 17.26 -6.81
C ALA A 127 24.22 17.94 -7.45
N CYS A 128 23.45 18.73 -6.71
CA CYS A 128 22.35 19.53 -7.24
C CYS A 128 22.81 20.64 -8.21
N HIS A 129 24.04 21.13 -8.06
CA HIS A 129 24.65 22.13 -8.97
C HIS A 129 25.38 21.50 -10.17
N SER A 130 25.35 20.18 -10.30
CA SER A 130 26.00 19.53 -11.44
C SER A 130 25.34 19.90 -12.77
N LYS A 131 26.15 20.14 -13.80
CA LYS A 131 25.66 20.41 -15.17
C LYS A 131 24.98 19.20 -15.81
N ALA A 132 25.18 18.01 -15.25
CA ALA A 132 24.62 16.77 -15.78
C ALA A 132 23.23 16.50 -15.18
N ASN A 133 22.19 16.65 -16.01
CA ASN A 133 20.79 16.49 -15.57
C ASN A 133 20.51 15.17 -14.84
N LYS A 134 21.17 14.07 -15.22
CA LYS A 134 21.00 12.76 -14.54
C LYS A 134 21.47 12.77 -13.09
N VAL A 135 22.56 13.50 -12.78
CA VAL A 135 23.14 13.62 -11.44
C VAL A 135 22.31 14.62 -10.62
N LYS A 136 22.02 15.79 -11.21
CA LYS A 136 21.14 16.81 -10.64
C LYS A 136 19.78 16.25 -10.24
N VAL A 137 19.10 15.53 -11.15
CA VAL A 137 17.78 14.94 -10.86
C VAL A 137 17.86 13.88 -9.75
N ALA A 138 18.90 13.05 -9.70
CA ALA A 138 19.06 12.07 -8.62
C ALA A 138 19.18 12.75 -7.24
N ALA A 139 19.99 13.82 -7.16
CA ALA A 139 20.14 14.60 -5.94
C ALA A 139 18.86 15.37 -5.58
N LEU A 140 18.16 15.97 -6.55
CA LEU A 140 16.88 16.64 -6.31
C LEU A 140 15.80 15.66 -5.81
N LYS A 141 15.71 14.45 -6.38
CA LYS A 141 14.77 13.41 -5.92
C LYS A 141 15.01 13.00 -4.48
N PHE A 142 16.27 12.97 -4.05
CA PHE A 142 16.63 12.68 -2.68
C PHE A 142 16.02 13.70 -1.70
N PHE A 143 16.24 15.00 -1.94
CA PHE A 143 15.68 16.05 -1.07
C PHE A 143 14.16 16.18 -1.17
N LEU A 144 13.57 15.84 -2.33
CA LEU A 144 12.13 15.89 -2.51
C LEU A 144 11.38 14.67 -1.93
N GLY A 145 12.10 13.59 -1.59
CA GLY A 145 11.52 12.37 -1.03
C GLY A 145 10.72 11.53 -2.02
N SER A 146 10.80 11.80 -3.34
CA SER A 146 9.96 11.16 -4.36
C SER A 146 10.35 9.71 -4.71
N ASP A 147 11.30 9.10 -3.99
CA ASP A 147 11.34 7.63 -3.90
C ASP A 147 11.21 7.21 -2.43
N THR A 148 10.00 7.30 -1.91
CA THR A 148 9.52 6.32 -0.93
C THR A 148 9.08 5.08 -1.71
N PRO A 149 9.89 4.01 -1.80
CA PRO A 149 9.26 2.71 -1.85
C PRO A 149 8.45 2.60 -0.57
N GLU A 150 7.12 2.68 -0.66
CA GLU A 150 6.16 2.28 0.39
C GLU A 150 6.28 0.78 0.79
N ASN A 151 7.43 0.15 0.51
CA ASN A 151 7.77 -1.22 0.80
C ASN A 151 9.14 -1.31 1.51
N VAL A 152 9.37 -0.46 2.51
CA VAL A 152 10.24 -0.89 3.61
C VAL A 152 9.34 -1.64 4.57
N LYS A 153 9.28 -2.97 4.38
CA LYS A 153 8.84 -3.86 5.46
C LYS A 153 9.65 -3.48 6.70
N ASP A 154 8.94 -3.08 7.74
CA ASP A 154 9.47 -2.84 9.09
C ASP A 154 10.09 -4.17 9.59
N ASP A 155 11.33 -4.46 9.23
CA ASP A 155 12.15 -5.46 9.91
C ASP A 155 12.87 -4.75 11.07
N SER A 156 12.18 -4.66 12.22
CA SER A 156 12.81 -4.47 13.53
C SER A 156 11.83 -4.92 14.61
N ASP A 157 11.70 -6.23 14.77
CA ASP A 157 11.26 -6.85 16.02
C ASP A 157 12.35 -6.62 17.07
N SER A 158 12.19 -5.58 17.88
CA SER A 158 12.72 -5.55 19.23
C SER A 158 11.91 -4.56 20.06
N ASP A 159 11.43 -5.06 21.20
CA ASP A 159 10.85 -4.37 22.35
C ASP A 159 9.32 -4.17 22.31
N SER A 160 8.56 -5.20 22.71
CA SER A 160 7.11 -5.08 22.91
C SER A 160 6.48 -5.88 24.06
N GLU A 161 7.21 -6.21 25.13
CA GLU A 161 6.60 -7.00 26.22
C GLU A 161 5.57 -6.18 27.05
N ASP A 162 5.80 -4.89 27.31
CA ASP A 162 4.98 -4.10 28.24
C ASP A 162 3.61 -3.63 27.71
N ASN A 163 3.43 -3.58 26.39
CA ASN A 163 2.18 -3.09 25.80
C ASN A 163 1.29 -4.23 25.27
N GLU A 164 1.87 -5.39 25.00
CA GLU A 164 1.11 -6.59 24.70
C GLU A 164 0.37 -7.09 25.94
N THR A 165 0.99 -6.96 27.12
CA THR A 165 0.36 -7.22 28.43
C THR A 165 -0.82 -6.27 28.70
N LYS A 166 -0.70 -4.97 28.42
CA LYS A 166 -1.83 -4.00 28.57
C LYS A 166 -3.00 -4.31 27.64
N ALA A 167 -2.74 -4.69 26.39
CA ALA A 167 -3.78 -5.09 25.44
C ALA A 167 -4.46 -6.41 25.87
N LYS A 168 -3.67 -7.38 26.39
CA LYS A 168 -4.18 -8.64 26.95
C LYS A 168 -5.06 -8.39 28.19
N LYS A 169 -4.63 -7.49 29.11
CA LYS A 169 -5.42 -7.09 30.29
C LYS A 169 -6.76 -6.46 29.91
N LEU A 170 -6.80 -5.56 28.92
CA LEU A 170 -8.06 -4.94 28.44
C LEU A 170 -9.00 -5.95 27.76
N ILE A 171 -8.46 -6.89 26.99
CA ILE A 171 -9.26 -7.96 26.38
C ILE A 171 -9.82 -8.88 27.46
N TYR A 172 -8.99 -9.23 28.45
CA TYR A 172 -9.37 -10.07 29.58
C TYR A 172 -10.46 -9.43 30.47
N ALA A 173 -10.31 -8.14 30.80
CA ALA A 173 -11.36 -7.38 31.50
C ALA A 173 -12.69 -7.35 30.72
N GLY A 174 -12.62 -7.27 29.39
CA GLY A 174 -13.79 -7.37 28.51
C GLY A 174 -14.46 -8.75 28.47
N THR A 175 -13.74 -9.82 28.83
CA THR A 175 -14.29 -11.18 28.89
C THR A 175 -15.01 -11.50 30.20
N ILE A 176 -14.67 -10.80 31.29
CA ILE A 176 -15.24 -11.03 32.63
C ILE A 176 -16.58 -10.31 32.80
N SER A 177 -16.79 -9.15 32.15
CA SER A 177 -18.03 -8.38 32.29
C SER A 177 -19.15 -8.78 31.29
N LYS A 178 -20.41 -8.55 31.66
CA LYS A 178 -21.59 -8.74 30.77
C LYS A 178 -21.43 -7.93 29.47
N LYS A 179 -21.56 -8.61 28.31
CA LYS A 179 -21.38 -8.02 26.98
C LYS A 179 -22.53 -7.09 26.60
N THR A 180 -22.44 -5.80 26.98
CA THR A 180 -23.31 -4.75 26.44
C THR A 180 -22.67 -4.08 25.23
N ALA A 181 -23.49 -3.65 24.25
CA ALA A 181 -23.02 -3.00 23.03
C ALA A 181 -22.26 -1.67 23.29
N LYS A 182 -22.56 -0.99 24.41
CA LYS A 182 -21.87 0.23 24.85
C LYS A 182 -20.45 -0.08 25.35
N LYS A 183 -20.26 -1.16 26.12
CA LYS A 183 -18.94 -1.60 26.61
C LYS A 183 -18.06 -2.16 25.49
N SER A 184 -18.62 -2.91 24.53
CA SER A 184 -17.84 -3.39 23.37
C SER A 184 -17.32 -2.25 22.50
N ARG A 185 -18.12 -1.20 22.27
CA ARG A 185 -17.68 0.02 21.57
C ARG A 185 -16.58 0.77 22.34
N LYS A 186 -16.64 0.82 23.68
CA LYS A 186 -15.62 1.46 24.52
C LYS A 186 -14.29 0.67 24.48
N LEU A 187 -14.36 -0.66 24.54
CA LEU A 187 -13.21 -1.56 24.42
C LEU A 187 -12.55 -1.45 23.04
N GLU A 188 -13.34 -1.43 21.96
CA GLU A 188 -12.83 -1.27 20.60
C GLU A 188 -12.16 0.11 20.41
N LYS A 189 -12.76 1.19 20.93
CA LYS A 189 -12.15 2.52 20.94
C LYS A 189 -10.83 2.53 21.72
N ALA A 190 -10.78 1.93 22.91
CA ALA A 190 -9.56 1.83 23.72
C ALA A 190 -8.44 1.04 23.01
N LEU A 191 -8.76 -0.11 22.41
CA LEU A 191 -7.80 -0.88 21.60
C LEU A 191 -7.32 -0.10 20.36
N SER A 192 -8.21 0.67 19.72
CA SER A 192 -7.83 1.51 18.58
C SER A 192 -6.88 2.64 18.97
N LEU A 193 -7.07 3.24 20.15
CA LEU A 193 -6.22 4.30 20.69
C LEU A 193 -4.87 3.74 21.15
N LEU A 194 -4.85 2.56 21.77
CA LEU A 194 -3.61 1.82 22.07
C LEU A 194 -2.81 1.52 20.80
N ARG A 195 -3.47 1.07 19.72
CA ARG A 195 -2.82 0.87 18.42
C ARG A 195 -2.28 2.17 17.80
N LYS A 196 -3.01 3.29 17.94
CA LYS A 196 -2.53 4.60 17.51
C LYS A 196 -1.35 5.08 18.38
N SER A 197 -1.35 4.79 19.67
CA SER A 197 -0.23 5.08 20.56
C SER A 197 1.01 4.25 20.21
N LYS A 198 0.87 2.98 19.77
CA LYS A 198 1.99 2.19 19.19
C LYS A 198 2.66 2.90 18.00
N LYS A 199 1.87 3.59 17.16
CA LYS A 199 2.41 4.38 16.04
C LYS A 199 3.14 5.65 16.49
N LYS A 200 2.74 6.24 17.62
CA LYS A 200 3.33 7.46 18.19
C LYS A 200 4.50 7.22 19.16
N LYS A 201 4.52 6.06 19.85
CA LYS A 201 5.57 5.62 20.80
C LYS A 201 6.72 4.88 20.15
N LYS A 202 6.68 4.56 18.84
CA LYS A 202 7.95 4.37 18.10
C LYS A 202 8.76 5.63 18.40
N PRO A 203 10.02 5.54 18.90
CA PRO A 203 10.81 6.72 19.10
C PRO A 203 10.71 7.49 17.80
N VAL A 204 10.25 8.74 17.87
CA VAL A 204 10.47 9.65 16.77
C VAL A 204 11.99 9.73 16.77
N SER A 205 12.65 8.86 16.00
CA SER A 205 13.94 9.21 15.48
C SER A 205 13.69 10.59 14.94
N PHE A 206 14.28 11.61 15.56
CA PHE A 206 14.48 12.88 14.91
C PHE A 206 15.35 12.52 13.70
N ASN A 207 14.71 11.96 12.68
CA ASN A 207 15.22 11.90 11.34
C ASN A 207 15.20 13.38 11.00
N PHE A 208 16.29 14.07 11.35
CA PHE A 208 16.58 15.35 10.76
C PHE A 208 16.36 15.11 9.27
N SER A 209 15.31 15.72 8.75
CA SER A 209 15.08 15.74 7.31
C SER A 209 16.42 16.13 6.70
N ALA A 210 16.82 15.50 5.59
CA ALA A 210 18.11 15.82 4.98
C ALA A 210 18.28 17.34 4.76
N ILE A 211 17.17 18.06 4.62
CA ILE A 211 17.08 19.52 4.57
C ILE A 211 17.62 20.23 5.83
N HIS A 212 17.42 19.70 7.03
CA HIS A 212 17.93 20.28 8.29
C HIS A 212 19.43 20.07 8.48
N LEU A 213 20.03 19.11 7.77
CA LEU A 213 21.46 18.78 7.86
C LEU A 213 22.32 19.57 6.87
N ILE A 214 21.74 20.57 6.19
CA ILE A 214 22.44 21.45 5.25
C ILE A 214 23.20 22.53 6.03
N ASN A 215 24.47 22.78 5.67
CA ASN A 215 25.29 23.74 6.42
C ASN A 215 24.97 25.21 6.12
N ASP A 216 24.67 25.54 4.86
CA ASP A 216 24.30 26.90 4.40
C ASP A 216 23.05 26.83 3.51
N PRO A 217 21.85 26.81 4.12
CA PRO A 217 20.60 26.69 3.37
C PRO A 217 20.29 27.95 2.54
N GLN A 218 20.65 29.14 3.04
CA GLN A 218 20.43 30.41 2.34
C GLN A 218 21.26 30.49 1.05
N GLY A 219 22.59 30.29 1.15
CA GLY A 219 23.47 30.32 -0.02
C GLY A 219 23.13 29.22 -1.02
N PHE A 220 22.68 28.05 -0.54
CA PHE A 220 22.20 26.97 -1.40
C PHE A 220 20.94 27.37 -2.20
N ALA A 221 19.94 27.96 -1.54
CA ALA A 221 18.71 28.40 -2.21
C ALA A 221 18.98 29.46 -3.28
N GLU A 222 19.81 30.47 -2.98
CA GLU A 222 20.16 31.53 -3.94
C GLU A 222 20.93 31.02 -5.16
N THR A 223 21.91 30.13 -4.93
CA THR A 223 22.71 29.56 -6.03
C THR A 223 21.87 28.63 -6.90
N LEU A 224 20.94 27.88 -6.32
CA LEU A 224 19.97 27.09 -7.09
C LEU A 224 19.03 27.99 -7.90
N PHE A 225 18.53 29.07 -7.31
CA PHE A 225 17.65 30.02 -7.99
C PHE A 225 18.34 30.66 -9.21
N LYS A 226 19.57 31.18 -9.03
CA LYS A 226 20.40 31.72 -10.13
C LYS A 226 20.61 30.68 -11.24
N SER A 227 20.81 29.41 -10.86
CA SER A 227 20.92 28.32 -11.84
C SER A 227 19.62 28.12 -12.63
N VAL A 228 18.45 28.16 -11.99
CA VAL A 228 17.16 27.97 -12.67
C VAL A 228 16.87 29.11 -13.65
N GLU A 229 17.16 30.34 -13.25
CA GLU A 229 16.95 31.55 -14.06
C GLU A 229 17.76 31.51 -15.36
N GLN A 230 19.03 31.11 -15.28
CA GLN A 230 19.93 31.03 -16.44
C GLN A 230 19.76 29.74 -17.25
N SER A 231 19.27 28.66 -16.63
CA SER A 231 19.20 27.35 -17.29
C SER A 231 18.14 27.27 -18.39
N THR A 232 18.47 26.54 -19.46
CA THR A 232 17.52 26.09 -20.50
C THR A 232 17.04 24.66 -20.24
N ASP A 233 17.03 24.23 -18.98
CA ASP A 233 16.60 22.89 -18.57
C ASP A 233 15.12 22.63 -18.92
N LEU A 234 14.76 21.34 -19.06
CA LEU A 234 13.37 20.92 -19.24
C LEU A 234 12.51 21.45 -18.08
N PHE A 235 11.28 21.84 -18.39
CA PHE A 235 10.36 22.43 -17.42
C PHE A 235 10.13 21.54 -16.19
N GLU A 236 10.11 20.21 -16.34
CA GLU A 236 10.00 19.25 -15.23
C GLU A 236 11.18 19.34 -14.25
N VAL A 237 12.41 19.50 -14.75
CA VAL A 237 13.60 19.68 -13.90
C VAL A 237 13.53 21.02 -13.19
N LYS A 238 13.10 22.08 -13.89
CA LYS A 238 12.87 23.40 -13.27
C LYS A 238 11.84 23.32 -12.16
N LEU A 239 10.74 22.59 -12.37
CA LEU A 239 9.69 22.37 -11.38
C LEU A 239 10.23 21.66 -10.13
N MET A 240 11.10 20.65 -10.30
CA MET A 240 11.76 19.98 -9.17
C MET A 240 12.68 20.92 -8.38
N VAL A 241 13.45 21.78 -9.06
CA VAL A 241 14.30 22.76 -8.37
C VAL A 241 13.45 23.81 -7.66
N MET A 242 12.38 24.33 -8.28
CA MET A 242 11.46 25.27 -7.64
C MET A 242 10.79 24.67 -6.40
N ASN A 243 10.42 23.38 -6.44
CA ASN A 243 9.88 22.67 -5.28
C ASN A 243 10.89 22.63 -4.13
N LEU A 244 12.16 22.32 -4.44
CA LEU A 244 13.21 22.29 -3.43
C LEU A 244 13.46 23.68 -2.84
N ILE A 245 13.53 24.72 -3.67
CA ILE A 245 13.68 26.11 -3.21
C ILE A 245 12.52 26.50 -2.31
N ALA A 246 11.27 26.21 -2.70
CA ALA A 246 10.10 26.54 -1.89
C ALA A 246 10.10 25.84 -0.54
N ARG A 247 10.51 24.56 -0.49
CA ARG A 247 10.68 23.81 0.77
C ARG A 247 11.78 24.39 1.64
N LEU A 248 12.93 24.78 1.06
CA LEU A 248 14.03 25.40 1.80
C LEU A 248 13.60 26.73 2.41
N ILE A 249 12.92 27.57 1.63
CA ILE A 249 12.40 28.86 2.08
C ILE A 249 11.41 28.67 3.23
N GLY A 250 10.42 27.77 3.08
CA GLY A 250 9.41 27.55 4.13
C GLY A 250 9.95 26.95 5.42
N ILE A 251 10.89 26.00 5.34
CA ILE A 251 11.42 25.28 6.52
C ILE A 251 12.44 26.11 7.29
N HIS A 252 13.36 26.79 6.59
CA HIS A 252 14.44 27.56 7.21
C HIS A 252 14.14 29.07 7.25
N GLU A 253 12.92 29.49 6.88
CA GLU A 253 12.48 30.89 6.83
C GLU A 253 13.45 31.80 6.04
N LEU A 254 13.86 31.34 4.87
CA LEU A 254 14.90 31.98 4.05
C LEU A 254 14.35 33.18 3.26
N ILE A 255 15.17 34.21 3.10
CA ILE A 255 14.76 35.41 2.36
C ILE A 255 15.30 35.34 0.93
N VAL A 256 14.46 34.94 -0.04
CA VAL A 256 14.80 34.89 -1.47
C VAL A 256 13.75 35.66 -2.29
N LEU A 257 13.79 36.99 -2.23
CA LEU A 257 12.73 37.87 -2.75
C LEU A 257 12.51 37.75 -4.27
N ASN A 258 13.56 37.49 -5.05
CA ASN A 258 13.45 37.34 -6.51
C ASN A 258 12.69 36.08 -6.95
N PHE A 259 12.43 35.15 -6.02
CA PHE A 259 11.69 33.93 -6.30
C PHE A 259 10.21 34.21 -6.60
N TYR A 260 9.58 35.17 -5.93
CA TYR A 260 8.14 35.45 -6.09
C TYR A 260 7.78 36.08 -7.44
N PRO A 261 8.49 37.13 -7.93
CA PRO A 261 8.26 37.64 -9.29
C PRO A 261 8.54 36.58 -10.36
N PHE A 262 9.50 35.67 -10.11
CA PHE A 262 9.78 34.57 -11.01
C PHE A 262 8.61 33.56 -11.06
N LEU A 263 8.02 33.20 -9.91
CA LEU A 263 6.82 32.36 -9.86
C LEU A 263 5.62 33.02 -10.55
N GLN A 264 5.42 34.32 -10.35
CA GLN A 264 4.31 35.11 -10.91
C GLN A 264 4.17 34.92 -12.44
N ARG A 265 5.29 34.79 -13.16
CA ARG A 265 5.32 34.55 -14.63
C ARG A 265 4.62 33.25 -15.05
N PHE A 266 4.55 32.27 -14.16
CA PHE A 266 3.98 30.95 -14.41
C PHE A 266 2.58 30.73 -13.81
N LEU A 267 2.04 31.72 -13.09
CA LEU A 267 0.72 31.65 -12.44
C LEU A 267 -0.42 31.95 -13.43
N GLN A 268 -0.56 31.09 -14.44
CA GLN A 268 -1.62 31.13 -15.44
C GLN A 268 -2.40 29.81 -15.45
N PRO A 269 -3.75 29.81 -15.51
CA PRO A 269 -4.54 28.57 -15.47
C PRO A 269 -4.22 27.55 -16.57
N HIS A 270 -3.78 28.04 -17.74
CA HIS A 270 -3.40 27.18 -18.87
C HIS A 270 -2.00 26.56 -18.73
N GLN A 271 -1.21 27.01 -17.76
CA GLN A 271 0.14 26.52 -17.55
C GLN A 271 0.12 25.05 -17.07
N ARG A 272 1.07 24.26 -17.58
CA ARG A 272 1.22 22.85 -17.17
C ARG A 272 1.58 22.75 -15.69
N GLU A 273 0.89 21.88 -14.96
CA GLU A 273 1.13 21.57 -13.54
C GLU A 273 1.07 22.81 -12.63
N VAL A 274 0.21 23.77 -12.96
CA VAL A 274 0.09 25.03 -12.21
C VAL A 274 -0.34 24.85 -10.75
N THR A 275 -1.04 23.77 -10.41
CA THR A 275 -1.38 23.43 -9.02
C THR A 275 -0.14 23.24 -8.15
N LYS A 276 0.94 22.67 -8.71
CA LYS A 276 2.24 22.54 -8.02
C LYS A 276 2.92 23.89 -7.85
N LEU A 277 2.82 24.79 -8.84
CA LEU A 277 3.38 26.14 -8.73
C LEU A 277 2.67 26.98 -7.66
N LEU A 278 1.34 26.87 -7.56
CA LEU A 278 0.57 27.48 -6.47
C LEU A 278 0.96 26.91 -5.11
N MET A 279 1.23 25.61 -5.03
CA MET A 279 1.77 24.97 -3.83
C MET A 279 3.14 25.53 -3.44
N PHE A 280 4.03 25.76 -4.41
CA PHE A 280 5.34 26.34 -4.13
C PHE A 280 5.24 27.78 -3.63
N ALA A 281 4.32 28.57 -4.18
CA ALA A 281 4.04 29.92 -3.68
C ALA A 281 3.57 29.90 -2.23
N ALA A 282 2.61 29.03 -1.90
CA ALA A 282 2.13 28.86 -0.54
C ALA A 282 3.23 28.36 0.41
N GLN A 283 4.04 27.38 0.00
CA GLN A 283 5.06 26.80 0.87
C GLN A 283 6.26 27.72 1.11
N SER A 284 6.59 28.58 0.15
CA SER A 284 7.64 29.61 0.32
C SER A 284 7.15 30.86 1.04
N SER A 285 5.87 30.96 1.41
CA SER A 285 5.36 32.09 2.17
C SER A 285 5.59 31.84 3.67
N HIS A 286 6.19 32.79 4.37
CA HIS A 286 6.37 32.75 5.83
C HIS A 286 6.37 34.18 6.39
N GLU A 287 6.33 34.30 7.71
CA GLU A 287 6.12 35.58 8.43
C GLU A 287 7.25 36.59 8.20
N MET A 288 8.48 36.12 7.97
CA MET A 288 9.65 36.97 7.69
C MET A 288 9.73 37.50 6.24
N VAL A 289 8.80 37.12 5.35
CA VAL A 289 8.77 37.63 3.97
C VAL A 289 7.98 38.93 3.92
N PRO A 290 8.52 40.03 3.36
CA PRO A 290 7.79 41.29 3.25
C PRO A 290 6.45 41.12 2.52
N PRO A 291 5.33 41.62 3.08
CA PRO A 291 4.01 41.46 2.48
C PRO A 291 3.90 42.12 1.10
N ASP A 292 4.63 43.22 0.87
CA ASP A 292 4.71 43.94 -0.41
C ASP A 292 5.14 43.06 -1.60
N VAL A 293 5.88 41.98 -1.33
CA VAL A 293 6.35 41.05 -2.36
C VAL A 293 5.31 39.95 -2.64
N ILE A 294 4.53 39.57 -1.63
CA ILE A 294 3.48 38.54 -1.72
C ILE A 294 2.17 39.12 -2.27
N GLU A 295 1.85 40.38 -1.98
CA GLU A 295 0.62 41.03 -2.45
C GLU A 295 0.47 40.97 -3.98
N PRO A 296 1.50 41.29 -4.81
CA PRO A 296 1.42 41.13 -6.26
C PRO A 296 1.15 39.67 -6.69
N VAL A 297 1.70 38.69 -5.97
CA VAL A 297 1.45 37.27 -6.24
C VAL A 297 -0.01 36.93 -5.96
N LEU A 298 -0.55 37.33 -4.82
CA LEU A 298 -1.97 37.16 -4.48
C LEU A 298 -2.88 37.80 -5.53
N MET A 299 -2.55 39.02 -5.95
CA MET A 299 -3.31 39.75 -6.96
C MET A 299 -3.29 39.04 -8.31
N THR A 300 -2.15 38.47 -8.72
CA THR A 300 -2.11 37.65 -9.95
C THR A 300 -2.92 36.37 -9.86
N ILE A 301 -2.94 35.70 -8.71
CA ILE A 301 -3.77 34.51 -8.52
C ILE A 301 -5.25 34.90 -8.57
N ALA A 302 -5.65 35.97 -7.89
CA ALA A 302 -7.02 36.47 -7.91
C ALA A 302 -7.48 36.82 -9.34
N ASN A 303 -6.69 37.63 -10.07
CA ASN A 303 -7.02 38.07 -11.42
C ASN A 303 -7.07 36.92 -12.44
N ASN A 304 -6.13 35.97 -12.36
CA ASN A 304 -6.01 34.92 -13.37
C ASN A 304 -6.88 33.70 -13.05
N PHE A 305 -7.11 33.34 -11.77
CA PHE A 305 -7.84 32.13 -11.37
C PHE A 305 -9.26 32.42 -10.90
N VAL A 306 -9.46 33.45 -10.07
CA VAL A 306 -10.75 33.80 -9.45
C VAL A 306 -11.52 34.78 -10.34
N SER A 307 -11.63 34.45 -11.63
CA SER A 307 -12.40 35.21 -12.61
C SER A 307 -13.62 34.39 -13.03
N GLU A 308 -14.75 35.06 -13.29
CA GLU A 308 -15.99 34.43 -13.78
C GLU A 308 -15.80 33.69 -15.13
N LYS A 309 -14.74 34.02 -15.88
CA LYS A 309 -14.39 33.36 -17.14
C LYS A 309 -13.89 31.93 -16.94
N ASN A 310 -13.39 31.61 -15.75
CA ASN A 310 -12.76 30.32 -15.47
C ASN A 310 -13.77 29.29 -14.97
N ASN A 311 -13.41 28.01 -15.12
CA ASN A 311 -14.19 26.93 -14.54
C ASN A 311 -14.23 27.00 -13.01
N ASN A 312 -15.34 26.56 -12.41
CA ASN A 312 -15.53 26.52 -10.96
C ASN A 312 -14.42 25.76 -10.21
N GLU A 313 -13.78 24.78 -10.83
CA GLU A 313 -12.64 24.05 -10.26
C GLU A 313 -11.39 24.91 -10.17
N VAL A 314 -11.09 25.67 -11.22
CA VAL A 314 -9.94 26.60 -11.28
C VAL A 314 -10.12 27.72 -10.26
N MET A 315 -11.33 28.26 -10.12
CA MET A 315 -11.65 29.27 -9.09
C MET A 315 -11.46 28.72 -7.67
N ALA A 316 -11.92 27.49 -7.42
CA ALA A 316 -11.75 26.85 -6.11
C ALA A 316 -10.27 26.60 -5.77
N VAL A 317 -9.48 26.14 -6.75
CA VAL A 317 -8.02 25.97 -6.61
C VAL A 317 -7.34 27.31 -6.30
N GLY A 318 -7.71 28.39 -7.00
CA GLY A 318 -7.19 29.73 -6.73
C GLY A 318 -7.51 30.22 -5.31
N LEU A 319 -8.77 30.08 -4.87
CA LEU A 319 -9.19 30.47 -3.51
C LEU A 319 -8.49 29.65 -2.43
N ASN A 320 -8.34 28.33 -2.63
CA ASN A 320 -7.61 27.47 -1.69
C ASN A 320 -6.12 27.86 -1.61
N ALA A 321 -5.49 28.16 -2.75
CA ALA A 321 -4.10 28.60 -2.79
C ALA A 321 -3.90 29.95 -2.06
N ILE A 322 -4.79 30.92 -2.29
CA ILE A 322 -4.79 32.21 -1.58
C ILE A 322 -4.92 32.00 -0.07
N ARG A 323 -5.83 31.12 0.36
CA ARG A 323 -6.00 30.77 1.78
C ARG A 323 -4.73 30.20 2.39
N GLU A 324 -4.04 29.29 1.70
CA GLU A 324 -2.80 28.67 2.20
C GLU A 324 -1.63 29.65 2.27
N ILE A 325 -1.53 30.60 1.34
CA ILE A 325 -0.57 31.70 1.39
C ILE A 325 -0.88 32.60 2.60
N CYS A 326 -2.14 33.01 2.75
CA CYS A 326 -2.58 33.88 3.85
C CYS A 326 -2.46 33.22 5.23
N ALA A 327 -2.59 31.89 5.31
CA ALA A 327 -2.41 31.18 6.57
C ALA A 327 -0.98 31.29 7.12
N ARG A 328 0.00 31.56 6.24
CA ARG A 328 1.41 31.75 6.59
C ARG A 328 1.82 33.21 6.65
N CYS A 329 1.31 34.02 5.72
CA CYS A 329 1.53 35.45 5.65
C CYS A 329 0.17 36.18 5.58
N PRO A 330 -0.49 36.44 6.73
CA PRO A 330 -1.82 37.06 6.73
C PRO A 330 -1.79 38.54 6.34
N LEU A 331 -0.68 39.24 6.62
CA LEU A 331 -0.54 40.68 6.35
C LEU A 331 -0.50 41.05 4.87
N SER A 332 -0.26 40.08 3.98
CA SER A 332 -0.20 40.35 2.53
C SER A 332 -1.56 40.55 1.86
N MET A 333 -2.67 40.34 2.56
CA MET A 333 -4.02 40.50 2.02
C MET A 333 -4.53 41.92 2.27
N SER A 334 -4.93 42.61 1.20
CA SER A 334 -5.60 43.91 1.31
C SER A 334 -7.09 43.77 1.64
N ASP A 335 -7.65 44.77 2.33
CA ASP A 335 -9.07 44.81 2.73
C ASP A 335 -10.01 44.65 1.52
N ASN A 336 -9.75 45.40 0.45
CA ASN A 336 -10.55 45.35 -0.77
C ASN A 336 -10.54 43.95 -1.40
N LEU A 337 -9.35 43.33 -1.51
CA LEU A 337 -9.22 42.01 -2.10
C LEU A 337 -9.92 40.94 -1.25
N LEU A 338 -9.77 40.99 0.08
CA LEU A 338 -10.43 40.03 0.96
C LEU A 338 -11.95 40.13 0.84
N GLN A 339 -12.49 41.35 0.84
CA GLN A 339 -13.93 41.58 0.71
C GLN A 339 -14.46 41.03 -0.61
N ASP A 340 -13.75 41.21 -1.72
CA ASP A 340 -14.14 40.67 -3.02
C ASP A 340 -14.11 39.13 -3.05
N LEU A 341 -13.07 38.51 -2.49
CA LEU A 341 -12.96 37.05 -2.44
C LEU A 341 -14.02 36.40 -1.53
N VAL A 342 -14.38 37.05 -0.41
CA VAL A 342 -15.40 36.56 0.53
C VAL A 342 -16.81 36.60 -0.07
N GLN A 343 -17.08 37.45 -1.07
CA GLN A 343 -18.39 37.48 -1.76
C GLN A 343 -18.75 36.12 -2.38
N TYR A 344 -17.76 35.31 -2.76
CA TYR A 344 -18.00 33.97 -3.30
C TYR A 344 -18.59 32.97 -2.29
N LYS A 345 -18.80 33.35 -1.02
CA LYS A 345 -19.51 32.54 0.00
C LYS A 345 -20.98 32.22 -0.34
N THR A 346 -21.59 32.97 -1.27
CA THR A 346 -22.96 32.75 -1.77
C THR A 346 -22.98 32.16 -3.18
N CYS A 347 -21.81 31.84 -3.76
CA CYS A 347 -21.71 31.27 -5.09
C CYS A 347 -22.50 29.95 -5.21
N LYS A 348 -23.17 29.72 -6.34
CA LYS A 348 -23.96 28.49 -6.59
C LYS A 348 -23.13 27.22 -6.51
N SER A 349 -21.85 27.29 -6.89
CA SER A 349 -20.95 26.14 -6.82
C SER A 349 -20.50 25.87 -5.39
N LYS A 350 -20.78 24.66 -4.90
CA LYS A 350 -20.36 24.23 -3.55
C LYS A 350 -18.84 24.27 -3.36
N THR A 351 -18.05 23.96 -4.39
CA THR A 351 -16.58 23.92 -4.28
C THR A 351 -16.00 25.30 -4.02
N VAL A 352 -16.42 26.29 -4.82
CA VAL A 352 -16.02 27.70 -4.68
C VAL A 352 -16.55 28.29 -3.37
N MET A 353 -17.81 28.00 -3.03
CA MET A 353 -18.42 28.42 -1.76
C MET A 353 -17.63 27.94 -0.54
N MET A 354 -17.22 26.67 -0.52
CA MET A 354 -16.46 26.10 0.59
C MET A 354 -15.04 26.70 0.68
N ALA A 355 -14.40 26.96 -0.46
CA ALA A 355 -13.09 27.62 -0.50
C ALA A 355 -13.17 29.09 -0.02
N ALA A 356 -14.20 29.84 -0.40
CA ALA A 356 -14.41 31.20 0.09
C ALA A 356 -14.73 31.22 1.60
N ARG A 357 -15.53 30.26 2.09
CA ARG A 357 -15.84 30.11 3.52
C ARG A 357 -14.63 29.71 4.35
N SER A 358 -13.71 28.91 3.81
CA SER A 358 -12.48 28.54 4.52
C SER A 358 -11.50 29.72 4.63
N LEU A 359 -11.44 30.59 3.62
CA LEU A 359 -10.72 31.87 3.70
C LEU A 359 -11.36 32.82 4.73
N LEU A 360 -12.69 32.94 4.72
CA LEU A 360 -13.43 33.73 5.71
C LEU A 360 -13.15 33.22 7.14
N GLN A 361 -13.16 31.91 7.34
CA GLN A 361 -12.89 31.32 8.65
C GLN A 361 -11.46 31.53 9.13
N LEU A 362 -10.49 31.60 8.22
CA LEU A 362 -9.10 31.93 8.55
C LEU A 362 -9.01 33.36 9.12
N TYR A 363 -9.55 34.36 8.42
CA TYR A 363 -9.48 35.75 8.88
C TYR A 363 -10.34 36.04 10.12
N ARG A 364 -11.38 35.24 10.41
CA ARG A 364 -12.06 35.30 11.71
C ARG A 364 -11.16 34.92 12.90
N ASN A 365 -10.11 34.15 12.65
CA ASN A 365 -9.20 33.69 13.68
C ASN A 365 -7.89 34.49 13.69
N VAL A 366 -7.49 35.07 12.56
CA VAL A 366 -6.21 35.78 12.44
C VAL A 366 -6.38 37.29 12.61
N ASP A 367 -7.25 37.90 11.82
CA ASP A 367 -7.55 39.33 11.91
C ASP A 367 -9.03 39.60 11.58
N PRO A 368 -9.91 39.60 12.60
CA PRO A 368 -11.33 39.88 12.41
C PRO A 368 -11.63 41.32 11.98
N THR A 369 -10.69 42.25 12.18
CA THR A 369 -10.90 43.67 11.91
C THR A 369 -11.02 43.95 10.42
N LEU A 370 -10.22 43.23 9.62
CA LEU A 370 -10.24 43.23 8.15
C LEU A 370 -11.55 42.71 7.55
N LEU A 371 -12.36 41.99 8.34
CA LEU A 371 -13.68 41.53 7.90
C LEU A 371 -14.77 42.56 8.22
N ARG A 372 -15.73 42.70 7.30
CA ARG A 372 -16.96 43.48 7.54
C ARG A 372 -17.72 42.94 8.76
N LYS A 373 -18.42 43.82 9.50
CA LYS A 373 -19.19 43.43 10.70
C LYS A 373 -20.10 42.21 10.51
N LYS A 374 -20.77 42.10 9.35
CA LYS A 374 -21.65 40.97 9.00
C LYS A 374 -20.93 39.62 8.91
N ASP A 375 -19.63 39.65 8.66
CA ASP A 375 -18.80 38.50 8.36
C ASP A 375 -17.95 38.02 9.55
N ARG A 376 -17.84 38.83 10.61
CA ARG A 376 -17.08 38.50 11.85
C ARG A 376 -17.64 37.29 12.61
N GLY A 377 -18.93 36.97 12.44
CA GLY A 377 -19.60 35.88 13.16
C GLY A 377 -19.88 36.24 14.63
N ARG A 378 -20.37 35.27 15.42
CA ARG A 378 -20.56 35.43 16.87
C ARG A 378 -19.17 35.48 17.53
N PRO A 379 -18.87 36.47 18.38
CA PRO A 379 -17.56 36.58 19.02
C PRO A 379 -17.28 35.32 19.86
N SER A 380 -16.21 34.60 19.53
CA SER A 380 -15.62 33.57 20.39
C SER A 380 -14.63 34.26 21.34
N LYS A 381 -14.32 33.71 22.53
CA LYS A 381 -13.32 34.33 23.44
C LYS A 381 -11.99 34.66 22.76
N SER A 382 -11.53 33.82 21.82
CA SER A 382 -10.37 34.09 20.96
C SER A 382 -10.53 35.32 20.06
N THR A 383 -11.72 35.56 19.54
CA THR A 383 -12.05 36.73 18.72
C THR A 383 -12.19 37.99 19.57
N SER A 384 -12.65 37.88 20.82
CA SER A 384 -12.74 39.00 21.77
C SER A 384 -11.37 39.46 22.25
N THR A 385 -10.46 38.54 22.58
CA THR A 385 -9.07 38.86 22.94
C THR A 385 -8.28 39.42 21.75
N LEU A 386 -8.54 38.95 20.53
CA LEU A 386 -7.99 39.52 19.29
C LEU A 386 -8.56 40.89 18.89
N ASN A 387 -9.75 41.26 19.39
CA ASN A 387 -10.25 42.63 19.19
C ASN A 387 -9.56 43.63 20.12
N GLU A 388 -8.93 43.17 21.21
CA GLU A 388 -8.15 44.00 22.14
C GLU A 388 -6.68 44.13 21.73
N HIS A 389 -6.13 43.13 21.02
CA HIS A 389 -4.76 43.16 20.47
C HIS A 389 -4.78 43.24 18.93
N PRO A 390 -4.35 44.35 18.32
CA PRO A 390 -4.38 44.52 16.86
C PRO A 390 -3.52 43.50 16.12
N ALA A 391 -3.80 43.32 14.82
CA ALA A 391 -3.07 42.44 13.92
C ALA A 391 -1.55 42.51 14.12
N LYS A 392 -0.90 41.35 14.18
CA LYS A 392 0.54 41.20 14.40
C LYS A 392 1.30 42.12 13.46
N GLU A 393 2.17 42.96 13.99
CA GLU A 393 3.06 43.77 13.16
C GLU A 393 4.09 42.86 12.48
N PHE A 394 4.47 43.21 11.25
CA PHE A 394 5.48 42.46 10.49
C PHE A 394 6.79 42.36 11.28
N GLY A 395 7.27 41.13 11.52
CA GLY A 395 8.51 40.89 12.25
C GLY A 395 8.38 40.91 13.78
N SER A 396 7.16 40.97 14.34
CA SER A 396 6.95 40.79 15.78
C SER A 396 7.17 39.32 16.19
N LEU A 397 8.09 39.08 17.13
CA LEU A 397 8.35 37.73 17.68
C LEU A 397 7.47 37.52 18.92
N GLU A 398 6.47 36.63 18.82
CA GLU A 398 5.72 36.18 20.00
C GLU A 398 6.45 35.01 20.69
N PRO A 399 6.90 35.17 21.94
CA PRO A 399 7.37 34.03 22.71
C PRO A 399 6.18 33.11 23.05
N VAL A 400 6.33 31.80 22.84
CA VAL A 400 5.37 30.82 23.35
C VAL A 400 5.47 30.83 24.87
N SER A 401 4.46 31.38 25.56
CA SER A 401 4.50 31.61 27.01
C SER A 401 4.23 30.34 27.84
N PHE A 402 3.54 29.35 27.27
CA PHE A 402 3.18 28.12 27.99
C PHE A 402 3.19 26.87 27.11
N VAL A 403 3.45 25.71 27.73
CA VAL A 403 3.30 24.40 27.09
C VAL A 403 1.86 23.91 27.31
N PRO A 404 1.09 23.61 26.23
CA PRO A 404 -0.27 23.09 26.37
C PRO A 404 -0.30 21.77 27.15
N GLY A 405 -1.12 21.67 28.21
CA GLY A 405 -1.19 20.49 29.07
C GLY A 405 -0.28 20.55 30.30
N ALA A 406 0.53 21.62 30.46
CA ALA A 406 1.36 21.80 31.65
C ALA A 406 0.57 22.10 32.92
N GLU A 407 -0.71 22.47 32.82
CA GLU A 407 -1.62 22.69 33.96
C GLU A 407 -1.82 21.45 34.85
N ILE A 408 -1.50 20.27 34.31
CA ILE A 408 -1.64 18.96 34.94
C ILE A 408 -0.53 18.69 35.96
N LEU A 409 0.63 19.31 35.77
CA LEU A 409 1.78 19.11 36.63
C LEU A 409 1.63 20.05 37.83
N GLU A 410 1.04 19.55 38.91
CA GLU A 410 0.91 20.32 40.15
C GLU A 410 2.28 20.79 40.64
N LEU A 411 2.34 22.07 41.04
CA LEU A 411 3.45 22.59 41.83
C LEU A 411 3.36 21.90 43.19
N THR A 412 4.22 20.92 43.44
CA THR A 412 4.41 20.35 44.77
C THR A 412 4.78 21.48 45.72
N LYS A 413 3.80 21.98 46.47
CA LYS A 413 4.05 22.85 47.61
C LYS A 413 4.27 21.98 48.83
N ASP A 414 5.42 22.19 49.43
CA ASP A 414 5.86 21.67 50.71
C ASP A 414 4.73 21.69 51.77
N SER A 415 4.40 20.51 52.27
CA SER A 415 4.02 20.32 53.67
C SER A 415 4.22 18.84 54.01
N GLU A 416 5.42 18.55 54.51
CA GLU A 416 5.76 17.37 55.30
C GLU A 416 4.74 17.23 56.46
N VAL A 417 4.00 16.11 56.51
CA VAL A 417 3.72 15.37 57.77
C VAL A 417 3.54 13.89 57.46
N ASP A 418 4.26 13.08 58.21
CA ASP A 418 4.45 11.63 58.19
C ASP A 418 3.19 10.75 58.16
N HIS A 419 3.24 9.66 57.38
CA HIS A 419 3.17 8.30 57.94
C HIS A 419 3.74 7.25 56.98
N GLU A 420 4.76 6.53 57.47
CA GLU A 420 5.50 5.47 56.80
C GLU A 420 4.68 4.19 56.51
N ASN A 421 5.09 3.52 55.43
CA ASN A 421 5.01 2.08 55.13
C ASN A 421 3.63 1.44 54.83
N ASN A 422 3.36 1.26 53.53
CA ASN A 422 3.24 -0.09 52.96
C ASN A 422 3.42 -0.04 51.44
N THR A 423 4.47 -0.71 50.96
CA THR A 423 4.48 -1.35 49.65
C THR A 423 3.34 -2.36 49.58
N ASP A 424 2.41 -2.20 48.65
CA ASP A 424 1.94 -3.27 47.76
C ASP A 424 0.95 -2.70 46.73
N ASP A 425 1.25 -3.00 45.47
CA ASP A 425 0.37 -3.12 44.30
C ASP A 425 -1.00 -2.39 44.30
N ASP A 426 -1.09 -1.29 43.54
CA ASP A 426 -2.37 -0.65 43.18
C ASP A 426 -3.19 -1.57 42.25
N GLU A 427 -3.92 -2.45 42.91
CA GLU A 427 -5.08 -3.19 42.49
C GLU A 427 -6.15 -2.23 41.95
N TRP A 428 -6.72 -2.57 40.79
CA TRP A 428 -7.80 -1.80 40.18
C TRP A 428 -9.05 -1.99 41.03
N GLU A 429 -9.31 -1.07 41.95
CA GLU A 429 -10.51 -1.12 42.78
C GLU A 429 -11.79 -1.12 41.91
N GLU A 430 -12.55 -2.19 42.08
CA GLU A 430 -13.94 -2.32 41.66
C GLU A 430 -14.79 -1.35 42.48
N ALA A 431 -15.27 -0.28 41.84
CA ALA A 431 -16.39 0.49 42.37
C ALA A 431 -17.71 -0.17 41.97
N SER A 432 -18.37 -0.71 42.99
CA SER A 432 -19.67 -1.35 43.03
C SER A 432 -20.83 -0.46 42.57
N GLU A 433 -21.86 -1.14 42.10
CA GLU A 433 -23.17 -0.62 41.70
C GLU A 433 -23.93 -0.08 42.91
N ASP A 434 -24.33 1.20 42.87
CA ASP A 434 -25.52 1.69 43.56
C ASP A 434 -26.60 1.95 42.50
N GLU A 435 -27.66 1.14 42.56
CA GLU A 435 -28.93 1.39 41.88
C GLU A 435 -29.75 2.35 42.75
N GLU A 436 -29.99 3.56 42.26
CA GLU A 436 -31.21 4.30 42.57
C GLU A 436 -31.82 4.79 41.25
N ASP A 437 -32.98 4.22 40.94
CA ASP A 437 -33.94 4.72 39.96
C ASP A 437 -34.45 6.10 40.39
N GLU A 438 -34.64 7.02 39.44
CA GLU A 438 -35.92 7.66 39.11
C GLU A 438 -35.75 8.99 38.33
N ASN A 439 -36.30 9.00 37.12
CA ASN A 439 -36.98 10.11 36.43
C ASN A 439 -36.26 11.45 36.20
N GLU A 440 -35.97 11.75 34.92
CA GLU A 440 -36.55 12.91 34.24
C GLU A 440 -36.38 12.80 32.71
N ASP A 441 -37.52 12.60 32.05
CA ASP A 441 -37.71 12.84 30.63
C ASP A 441 -37.68 14.36 30.39
N GLU A 442 -36.82 14.86 29.49
CA GLU A 442 -37.19 15.95 28.59
C GLU A 442 -36.25 15.99 27.37
N GLU A 443 -36.77 15.50 26.24
CA GLU A 443 -36.21 15.69 24.91
C GLU A 443 -36.47 17.12 24.43
N ASP A 444 -35.43 17.95 24.33
CA ASP A 444 -35.55 19.23 23.61
C ASP A 444 -34.95 19.13 22.19
N TRP A 445 -35.87 19.01 21.23
CA TRP A 445 -35.62 19.05 19.80
C TRP A 445 -35.44 20.50 19.34
N ILE A 446 -34.25 20.88 18.88
CA ILE A 446 -34.07 22.19 18.22
C ILE A 446 -34.65 22.11 16.79
N ASP A 447 -35.86 22.66 16.65
CA ASP A 447 -36.50 22.99 15.39
C ASP A 447 -35.78 24.17 14.71
N VAL A 448 -35.59 24.08 13.39
CA VAL A 448 -34.98 25.14 12.58
C VAL A 448 -36.12 25.92 11.94
N SER A 449 -36.62 26.93 12.64
CA SER A 449 -37.53 27.91 12.06
C SER A 449 -36.79 29.19 11.65
N HIS A 450 -36.99 29.55 10.37
CA HIS A 450 -36.78 30.89 9.84
C HIS A 450 -37.86 31.82 10.39
N SER A 451 -37.49 32.88 11.11
CA SER A 451 -38.07 34.23 10.99
C SER A 451 -37.48 35.19 12.03
N GLU A 452 -37.40 36.45 11.62
CA GLU A 452 -36.97 37.64 12.37
C GLU A 452 -37.83 37.87 13.62
N GLU A 453 -37.20 38.29 14.73
CA GLU A 453 -37.62 39.42 15.58
C GLU A 453 -36.63 39.59 16.76
N GLU A 454 -36.34 40.85 17.09
CA GLU A 454 -35.42 41.30 18.14
C GLU A 454 -35.95 41.01 19.55
N LYS A 455 -35.05 40.70 20.49
CA LYS A 455 -35.12 41.12 21.91
C LYS A 455 -33.79 40.84 22.64
N ASP A 456 -33.32 41.88 23.33
CA ASP A 456 -32.18 41.92 24.27
C ASP A 456 -32.45 41.06 25.50
N GLU A 457 -31.54 40.15 25.90
CA GLU A 457 -31.39 39.66 27.29
C GLU A 457 -29.93 39.26 27.60
N ASN A 458 -29.59 39.33 28.88
CA ASN A 458 -28.29 39.61 29.51
C ASN A 458 -27.20 38.51 29.43
N GLU A 459 -25.98 38.95 29.73
CA GLU A 459 -24.76 38.18 29.95
C GLU A 459 -24.90 37.12 31.07
N GLU A 460 -24.86 35.85 30.69
CA GLU A 460 -24.38 34.77 31.56
C GLU A 460 -23.22 34.05 30.85
N VAL A 461 -22.01 34.18 31.42
CA VAL A 461 -20.81 33.49 30.97
C VAL A 461 -20.90 32.06 31.51
N SER A 462 -20.94 31.06 30.64
CA SER A 462 -21.06 29.65 31.07
C SER A 462 -19.84 29.20 31.87
N ASP A 463 -20.05 28.55 33.02
CA ASP A 463 -19.05 28.10 34.00
C ASP A 463 -17.86 27.31 33.41
N ASP A 464 -18.08 26.56 32.33
CA ASP A 464 -17.04 25.84 31.59
C ASP A 464 -15.92 26.74 31.04
N GLU A 465 -16.22 28.03 30.82
CA GLU A 465 -15.31 28.97 30.17
C GLU A 465 -14.44 29.75 31.16
N ALA A 466 -14.78 29.76 32.46
CA ALA A 466 -13.92 30.30 33.52
C ALA A 466 -12.81 29.29 33.89
N ILE A 467 -13.15 28.00 33.86
CA ILE A 467 -12.23 26.89 34.15
C ILE A 467 -11.09 26.82 33.11
N ALA A 468 -11.39 27.07 31.83
CA ALA A 468 -10.39 27.04 30.76
C ALA A 468 -9.33 28.15 30.88
N ALA A 469 -9.75 29.38 31.25
CA ALA A 469 -8.83 30.50 31.43
C ALA A 469 -7.95 30.35 32.68
N ASP A 470 -8.47 29.73 33.74
CA ASP A 470 -7.69 29.39 34.93
C ASP A 470 -6.64 28.31 34.64
N ASN A 471 -6.97 27.34 33.77
CA ASN A 471 -6.04 26.31 33.33
C ASN A 471 -4.88 26.87 32.48
N GLU A 472 -5.13 27.82 31.58
CA GLU A 472 -4.06 28.45 30.79
C GLU A 472 -3.06 29.20 31.69
N LYS A 473 -3.56 29.94 32.69
CA LYS A 473 -2.70 30.63 33.68
C LYS A 473 -1.88 29.65 34.53
N LYS A 474 -2.47 28.51 34.90
CA LYS A 474 -1.74 27.44 35.60
C LYS A 474 -0.65 26.83 34.72
N ALA A 475 -0.93 26.55 33.46
CA ALA A 475 0.05 26.03 32.50
C ALA A 475 1.22 27.00 32.29
N GLU A 476 0.94 28.30 32.19
CA GLU A 476 1.95 29.36 32.09
C GLU A 476 2.80 29.45 33.36
N MET A 477 2.17 29.39 34.54
CA MET A 477 2.89 29.39 35.81
C MET A 477 3.81 28.16 35.94
N VAL A 478 3.36 26.97 35.58
CA VAL A 478 4.20 25.75 35.61
C VAL A 478 5.35 25.83 34.61
N SER A 479 5.07 26.30 33.39
CA SER A 479 6.07 26.41 32.32
C SER A 479 7.15 27.46 32.63
N THR A 480 6.81 28.50 33.39
CA THR A 480 7.74 29.56 33.80
C THR A 480 8.51 29.24 35.08
N THR A 481 7.97 28.39 35.96
CA THR A 481 8.57 28.08 37.27
C THR A 481 9.47 26.84 37.25
N ARG A 482 9.22 25.85 36.38
CA ARG A 482 9.94 24.57 36.36
C ARG A 482 10.39 24.18 34.94
N ILE A 483 11.60 23.62 34.84
CA ILE A 483 12.08 22.96 33.61
C ILE A 483 11.43 21.57 33.50
N LEU A 484 10.72 21.33 32.40
CA LEU A 484 10.02 20.06 32.13
C LEU A 484 10.99 18.98 31.65
N THR A 485 10.85 17.78 32.21
CA THR A 485 11.61 16.58 31.83
C THR A 485 10.83 15.69 30.85
N ASP A 486 11.50 14.75 30.18
CA ASP A 486 10.84 13.80 29.25
C ASP A 486 9.73 12.97 29.92
N GLU A 487 9.86 12.71 31.23
CA GLU A 487 8.82 12.04 32.02
C GLU A 487 7.58 12.93 32.22
N ASP A 488 7.78 14.23 32.43
CA ASP A 488 6.69 15.20 32.56
C ASP A 488 5.90 15.28 31.23
N PHE A 489 6.58 15.31 30.09
CA PHE A 489 5.93 15.24 28.77
C PHE A 489 5.17 13.93 28.54
N LYS A 490 5.67 12.81 29.06
CA LYS A 490 4.99 11.52 28.98
C LYS A 490 3.69 11.52 29.79
N LYS A 491 3.70 12.12 30.98
CA LYS A 491 2.50 12.30 31.82
C LYS A 491 1.45 13.17 31.13
N ILE A 492 1.86 14.31 30.56
CA ILE A 492 0.98 15.20 29.78
C ILE A 492 0.32 14.42 28.62
N GLN A 493 1.09 13.60 27.90
CA GLN A 493 0.56 12.79 26.80
C GLN A 493 -0.42 11.70 27.25
N GLU A 494 -0.14 11.03 28.37
CA GLU A 494 -1.00 9.97 28.92
C GLU A 494 -2.34 10.52 29.39
N GLN A 495 -2.36 11.71 29.98
CA GLN A 495 -3.58 12.39 30.40
C GLN A 495 -4.37 12.96 29.22
N SER A 496 -3.71 13.55 28.21
CA SER A 496 -4.39 13.95 26.97
C SER A 496 -5.05 12.75 26.26
N LEU A 497 -4.49 11.55 26.40
CA LEU A 497 -5.09 10.31 25.89
C LEU A 497 -6.26 9.82 26.75
N SER A 498 -6.19 9.98 28.07
CA SER A 498 -7.28 9.61 28.98
C SER A 498 -8.50 10.53 28.85
N GLU A 499 -8.30 11.83 28.67
CA GLU A 499 -9.39 12.79 28.40
C GLU A 499 -10.11 12.48 27.07
N LYS A 500 -9.35 12.11 26.03
CA LYS A 500 -9.91 11.66 24.75
C LYS A 500 -10.76 10.39 24.87
N LEU A 501 -10.54 9.56 25.90
CA LEU A 501 -11.37 8.40 26.20
C LEU A 501 -12.70 8.78 26.90
N HIS A 502 -12.72 9.86 27.68
CA HIS A 502 -13.87 10.30 28.46
C HIS A 502 -14.88 11.16 27.69
N GLY A 503 -14.58 11.55 26.45
CA GLY A 503 -15.59 12.04 25.51
C GLY A 503 -16.10 13.47 25.77
N THR A 504 -15.48 14.21 26.68
CA THR A 504 -15.66 15.67 26.79
C THR A 504 -15.23 16.31 25.48
N LYS A 505 -16.21 16.75 24.68
CA LYS A 505 -15.99 17.47 23.43
C LYS A 505 -15.48 18.88 23.78
N ARG A 506 -14.19 19.05 24.05
CA ARG A 506 -13.58 20.35 23.78
C ARG A 506 -13.79 20.63 22.29
N LYS A 507 -14.42 21.77 21.95
CA LYS A 507 -14.40 22.29 20.57
C LYS A 507 -12.95 22.27 20.15
N ALA A 508 -12.63 21.51 19.10
CA ALA A 508 -11.28 21.46 18.58
C ALA A 508 -10.87 22.90 18.23
N GLN A 509 -10.06 23.52 19.07
CA GLN A 509 -9.26 24.67 18.65
C GLN A 509 -8.54 24.21 17.40
N PHE A 510 -8.65 25.03 16.35
CA PHE A 510 -7.88 24.89 15.12
C PHE A 510 -6.40 25.17 15.46
N ASN A 511 -5.77 24.33 16.27
CA ASN A 511 -4.33 24.18 16.24
C ASN A 511 -4.07 23.47 14.92
N SER A 512 -3.92 24.27 13.86
CA SER A 512 -3.12 23.82 12.74
C SER A 512 -1.76 23.53 13.35
N ASP A 513 -1.48 22.28 13.66
CA ASP A 513 -0.11 21.80 13.61
C ASP A 513 0.38 22.29 12.24
N LYS A 514 1.18 23.37 12.24
CA LYS A 514 1.75 23.95 11.03
C LYS A 514 2.61 22.84 10.44
N SER A 515 2.01 22.00 9.61
CA SER A 515 2.76 21.01 8.88
C SER A 515 3.60 21.81 7.89
N ASP A 516 4.92 21.82 8.09
CA ASP A 516 5.88 22.57 7.28
C ASP A 516 5.80 22.23 5.78
N ILE A 517 5.14 21.11 5.45
CA ILE A 517 4.88 20.64 4.10
C ILE A 517 3.39 20.76 3.76
N ILE A 518 3.10 21.49 2.68
CA ILE A 518 1.76 21.57 2.08
C ILE A 518 1.57 20.35 1.19
N ASP A 519 0.46 19.64 1.37
CA ASP A 519 0.08 18.57 0.46
C ASP A 519 -0.71 19.13 -0.73
N LEU A 520 -0.45 18.59 -1.93
CA LEU A 520 -1.10 19.03 -3.16
C LEU A 520 -2.64 18.90 -3.06
N ALA A 521 -3.11 17.91 -2.30
CA ALA A 521 -4.52 17.68 -2.01
C ALA A 521 -5.21 18.86 -1.30
N GLN A 522 -4.49 19.67 -0.51
CA GLN A 522 -5.06 20.84 0.16
C GLN A 522 -5.44 21.96 -0.83
N ILE A 523 -4.70 22.07 -1.93
CA ILE A 523 -4.92 23.06 -2.99
C ILE A 523 -5.92 22.53 -4.03
N GLU A 524 -5.74 21.28 -4.45
CA GLU A 524 -6.59 20.61 -5.43
C GLU A 524 -7.96 20.21 -4.90
N ASN A 525 -8.31 20.54 -3.65
CA ASN A 525 -9.49 20.06 -2.92
C ASN A 525 -10.83 20.43 -3.58
N VAL A 526 -11.11 19.86 -4.75
CA VAL A 526 -12.39 19.80 -5.40
C VAL A 526 -13.16 18.79 -4.56
N HIS A 527 -13.95 19.29 -3.61
CA HIS A 527 -14.81 18.49 -2.74
C HIS A 527 -15.72 17.54 -3.54
N LYS A 528 -15.18 16.39 -3.93
CA LYS A 528 -15.92 15.21 -4.33
C LYS A 528 -16.26 14.53 -3.01
N LYS A 529 -17.55 14.30 -2.74
CA LYS A 529 -17.95 13.53 -1.56
C LYS A 529 -17.09 12.25 -1.52
N MET A 530 -16.29 12.10 -0.47
CA MET A 530 -15.56 10.85 -0.26
C MET A 530 -16.58 9.73 -0.27
N CYS A 531 -16.33 8.69 -1.07
CA CYS A 531 -17.20 7.53 -1.07
C CYS A 531 -17.04 6.88 0.30
N HIS A 532 -18.08 6.94 1.12
CA HIS A 532 -18.07 6.30 2.43
C HIS A 532 -17.79 4.79 2.25
N ASP A 533 -16.77 4.28 2.94
CA ASP A 533 -16.50 2.84 3.03
C ASP A 533 -17.79 2.11 3.41
N LYS A 534 -17.99 0.91 2.89
CA LYS A 534 -19.20 0.11 3.13
C LYS A 534 -19.54 0.02 4.63
N GLN A 535 -18.52 -0.08 5.48
CA GLN A 535 -18.65 -0.09 6.94
C GLN A 535 -19.17 1.23 7.51
N SER A 536 -18.64 2.38 7.08
CA SER A 536 -19.13 3.69 7.50
C SER A 536 -20.56 3.97 7.03
N ARG A 537 -20.93 3.51 5.82
CA ARG A 537 -22.33 3.55 5.34
C ARG A 537 -23.25 2.69 6.19
N LEU A 538 -22.83 1.48 6.53
CA LEU A 538 -23.58 0.60 7.41
C LEU A 538 -23.73 1.20 8.81
N ALA A 539 -22.68 1.85 9.34
CA ALA A 539 -22.73 2.52 10.63
C ALA A 539 -23.72 3.70 10.64
N THR A 540 -23.75 4.53 9.58
CA THR A 540 -24.76 5.60 9.46
C THR A 540 -26.18 5.04 9.30
N VAL A 541 -26.33 3.93 8.57
CA VAL A 541 -27.63 3.25 8.40
C VAL A 541 -28.09 2.62 9.72
N LEU A 542 -27.18 2.05 10.51
CA LEU A 542 -27.47 1.47 11.82
C LEU A 542 -27.74 2.55 12.88
N ALA A 543 -26.98 3.65 12.87
CA ALA A 543 -27.24 4.82 13.72
C ALA A 543 -28.60 5.47 13.40
N GLY A 544 -29.00 5.50 12.12
CA GLY A 544 -30.35 5.93 11.72
C GLY A 544 -31.46 4.92 12.02
N ARG A 545 -31.12 3.74 12.55
CA ARG A 545 -32.05 2.69 13.01
C ARG A 545 -32.10 2.57 14.54
N GLU A 546 -31.08 3.03 15.26
CA GLU A 546 -31.14 3.21 16.72
C GLU A 546 -32.30 4.18 17.02
N GLY A 547 -33.32 3.70 17.75
CA GLY A 547 -34.57 4.43 18.04
C GLY A 547 -35.80 4.05 17.20
N ARG A 548 -35.71 3.07 16.28
CA ARG A 548 -36.87 2.59 15.46
C ARG A 548 -37.38 1.19 15.83
N GLU A 549 -37.09 0.70 17.03
CA GLU A 549 -37.50 -0.65 17.44
C GLU A 549 -38.95 -0.73 17.98
N SER A 550 -39.64 0.41 18.14
CA SER A 550 -40.95 0.49 18.81
C SER A 550 -42.14 0.96 17.96
N TYR A 551 -42.03 1.09 16.63
CA TYR A 551 -43.20 1.45 15.78
C TYR A 551 -43.42 0.50 14.60
N SER A 552 -43.74 -0.75 14.92
CA SER A 552 -44.44 -1.64 13.97
C SER A 552 -45.95 -1.48 14.14
N LYS A 553 -46.50 -0.35 13.67
CA LYS A 553 -47.95 -0.10 13.42
C LYS A 553 -48.13 1.31 12.82
N VAL A 554 -47.80 1.48 11.54
CA VAL A 554 -48.15 2.73 10.84
C VAL A 554 -49.59 2.62 10.33
N LYS A 555 -50.54 3.16 11.10
CA LYS A 555 -51.77 3.72 10.51
C LYS A 555 -51.37 4.98 9.74
N PRO A 556 -51.72 5.15 8.46
CA PRO A 556 -51.43 6.38 7.75
C PRO A 556 -52.37 7.48 8.23
N LYS A 557 -51.82 8.52 8.89
CA LYS A 557 -52.51 9.81 9.06
C LYS A 557 -52.81 10.39 7.67
N ARG A 558 -54.03 10.18 7.17
CA ARG A 558 -54.59 10.96 6.07
C ARG A 558 -55.23 12.20 6.69
N LEU A 559 -54.89 13.39 6.19
CA LEU A 559 -55.44 14.64 6.74
C LEU A 559 -56.92 14.85 6.39
N ASN A 560 -57.45 14.17 5.36
CA ASN A 560 -58.87 14.14 4.99
C ASN A 560 -59.27 12.76 4.42
N GLU A 561 -60.48 12.32 4.73
CA GLU A 561 -60.99 10.98 4.38
C GLU A 561 -61.24 10.79 2.87
N HIS A 562 -61.46 11.89 2.13
CA HIS A 562 -61.75 11.89 0.69
C HIS A 562 -60.59 12.32 -0.22
N ALA A 563 -59.35 12.43 0.30
CA ALA A 563 -58.21 12.85 -0.51
C ALA A 563 -57.77 11.76 -1.51
N SER A 564 -57.61 12.13 -2.79
CA SER A 564 -57.17 11.20 -3.83
C SER A 564 -55.74 10.69 -3.60
N THR A 565 -55.47 9.43 -3.93
CA THR A 565 -54.13 8.82 -3.81
C THR A 565 -53.14 9.45 -4.79
N THR A 566 -51.88 9.54 -4.37
CA THR A 566 -50.80 10.08 -5.21
C THR A 566 -50.59 9.20 -6.45
N ASN A 567 -50.13 9.78 -7.56
CA ASN A 567 -49.82 9.01 -8.78
C ASN A 567 -48.80 7.88 -8.52
N LYS A 568 -47.94 8.05 -7.51
CA LYS A 568 -46.96 7.05 -7.09
C LYS A 568 -47.62 5.84 -6.40
N GLU A 569 -48.71 6.05 -5.67
CA GLU A 569 -49.52 4.98 -5.05
C GLU A 569 -50.44 4.32 -6.06
N LYS A 570 -51.09 5.10 -6.95
CA LYS A 570 -51.91 4.58 -8.05
C LYS A 570 -51.12 3.68 -9.01
N VAL A 571 -49.80 3.88 -9.12
CA VAL A 571 -48.91 3.01 -9.92
C VAL A 571 -48.61 1.69 -9.21
N LYS A 572 -48.56 1.68 -7.87
CA LYS A 572 -48.36 0.46 -7.09
C LYS A 572 -49.60 -0.42 -7.03
N SER A 573 -50.80 0.17 -7.16
CA SER A 573 -52.08 -0.55 -7.15
C SER A 573 -52.56 -1.00 -8.54
N LYS A 574 -51.79 -0.75 -9.62
CA LYS A 574 -52.19 -1.19 -10.96
C LYS A 574 -51.94 -2.70 -11.13
N PRO A 575 -52.92 -3.46 -11.66
CA PRO A 575 -52.75 -4.87 -11.97
C PRO A 575 -51.51 -5.11 -12.85
N PHE A 576 -50.74 -6.14 -12.53
CA PHE A 576 -49.45 -6.44 -13.16
C PHE A 576 -49.50 -6.47 -14.70
N MET A 577 -50.60 -6.95 -15.28
CA MET A 577 -50.83 -7.01 -16.72
C MET A 577 -50.86 -5.63 -17.39
N MET A 578 -51.25 -4.55 -16.70
CA MET A 578 -51.19 -3.19 -17.28
C MET A 578 -49.79 -2.57 -17.23
N ILE A 579 -48.90 -3.06 -16.37
CA ILE A 579 -47.52 -2.57 -16.22
C ILE A 579 -46.61 -3.21 -17.27
N THR A 580 -46.87 -4.46 -17.65
CA THR A 580 -46.11 -5.21 -18.66
C THR A 580 -46.30 -4.65 -20.07
N HIS A 581 -47.53 -4.29 -20.47
CA HIS A 581 -47.81 -3.71 -21.78
C HIS A 581 -47.22 -2.29 -21.96
N GLY A 582 -47.12 -1.50 -20.88
CA GLY A 582 -46.49 -0.16 -20.91
C GLY A 582 -44.95 -0.19 -21.04
N ARG A 583 -44.29 -1.28 -20.60
CA ARG A 583 -42.84 -1.46 -20.76
C ARG A 583 -42.46 -1.90 -22.18
N ASN A 584 -43.28 -2.73 -22.81
CA ASN A 584 -43.02 -3.20 -24.18
C ASN A 584 -43.19 -2.07 -25.21
N ALA A 585 -44.07 -1.10 -24.99
CA ALA A 585 -44.21 0.07 -25.85
C ALA A 585 -42.99 1.02 -25.79
N ARG A 586 -42.30 1.12 -24.64
CA ARG A 586 -41.05 1.90 -24.49
C ARG A 586 -39.83 1.24 -25.15
N SER A 587 -39.90 -0.04 -25.51
CA SER A 587 -38.77 -0.76 -26.13
C SER A 587 -38.49 -0.34 -27.58
N LYS A 588 -39.39 0.42 -28.23
CA LYS A 588 -39.22 0.89 -29.61
C LYS A 588 -38.46 2.23 -29.75
N VAL A 589 -38.08 2.87 -28.64
CA VAL A 589 -37.21 4.05 -28.70
C VAL A 589 -35.75 3.59 -28.76
N LYS A 590 -35.01 4.03 -29.78
CA LYS A 590 -33.59 3.71 -29.97
C LYS A 590 -32.82 4.06 -28.68
N LYS A 591 -32.33 3.05 -27.97
CA LYS A 591 -31.52 3.21 -26.74
C LYS A 591 -30.33 4.12 -27.02
N SER A 592 -30.05 5.02 -26.09
CA SER A 592 -28.88 5.90 -26.16
C SER A 592 -27.58 5.09 -26.16
N PHE A 593 -26.49 5.64 -26.71
CA PHE A 593 -25.18 4.96 -26.73
C PHE A 593 -24.71 4.56 -25.32
N ARG A 594 -24.98 5.43 -24.32
CA ARG A 594 -24.68 5.17 -22.92
C ARG A 594 -25.48 4.00 -22.34
N GLU A 595 -26.77 3.89 -22.69
CA GLU A 595 -27.59 2.74 -22.30
C GLU A 595 -27.17 1.46 -23.00
N LYS A 596 -26.67 1.53 -24.25
CA LYS A 596 -26.06 0.38 -24.92
C LYS A 596 -24.78 -0.08 -24.20
N GLN A 597 -23.92 0.86 -23.79
CA GLN A 597 -22.71 0.53 -23.01
C GLN A 597 -23.04 -0.08 -21.65
N ILE A 598 -24.03 0.47 -20.93
CA ILE A 598 -24.48 -0.07 -19.64
C ILE A 598 -25.10 -1.45 -19.83
N SER A 599 -25.97 -1.64 -20.83
CA SER A 599 -26.57 -2.93 -21.13
C SER A 599 -25.54 -3.99 -21.55
N LEU A 600 -24.51 -3.60 -22.29
CA LEU A 600 -23.40 -4.49 -22.67
C LEU A 600 -22.57 -4.86 -21.45
N ARG A 601 -22.23 -3.88 -20.59
CA ARG A 601 -21.53 -4.13 -19.33
C ARG A 601 -22.33 -5.06 -18.42
N ASP A 602 -23.63 -4.83 -18.28
CA ASP A 602 -24.51 -5.70 -17.49
C ASP A 602 -24.65 -7.09 -18.10
N SER A 603 -24.61 -7.24 -19.43
CA SER A 603 -24.63 -8.56 -20.07
C SER A 603 -23.30 -9.31 -19.89
N LEU A 604 -22.16 -8.60 -19.92
CA LEU A 604 -20.84 -9.15 -19.64
C LEU A 604 -20.74 -9.59 -18.17
N LEU A 605 -21.17 -8.74 -17.23
CA LEU A 605 -21.23 -9.07 -15.80
C LEU A 605 -22.17 -10.26 -15.52
N LYS A 606 -23.29 -10.38 -16.23
CA LYS A 606 -24.16 -11.58 -16.16
C LYS A 606 -23.49 -12.83 -16.75
N ARG A 607 -22.64 -12.68 -17.76
CA ARG A 607 -21.87 -13.77 -18.38
C ARG A 607 -20.81 -14.27 -17.39
N GLU A 608 -20.10 -13.35 -16.74
CA GLU A 608 -19.11 -13.61 -15.68
C GLU A 608 -19.75 -14.23 -14.43
N ALA A 609 -20.88 -13.70 -13.96
CA ALA A 609 -21.60 -14.22 -12.79
C ALA A 609 -22.21 -15.62 -12.96
N SER A 610 -22.18 -16.18 -14.18
CA SER A 610 -22.66 -17.54 -14.47
C SER A 610 -21.61 -18.64 -14.29
N ILE A 611 -20.33 -18.26 -14.12
CA ILE A 611 -19.20 -19.18 -13.89
C ILE A 611 -19.11 -19.47 -12.38
N ARG A 612 -19.18 -20.76 -12.02
CA ARG A 612 -19.08 -21.21 -10.62
C ARG A 612 -17.62 -21.58 -10.29
N PRO A 613 -17.22 -21.57 -9.00
CA PRO A 613 -15.86 -21.94 -8.63
C PRO A 613 -15.55 -23.37 -9.05
N HIS A 614 -14.33 -23.59 -9.52
CA HIS A 614 -13.85 -24.88 -10.02
C HIS A 614 -12.34 -25.01 -9.86
N THR A 615 -11.84 -26.23 -10.05
CA THR A 615 -10.42 -26.54 -9.87
C THR A 615 -9.94 -27.54 -10.90
N LYS A 616 -8.74 -27.28 -11.40
CA LYS A 616 -7.90 -28.19 -12.19
C LYS A 616 -6.92 -28.86 -11.25
N THR A 617 -6.58 -30.11 -11.50
CA THR A 617 -5.80 -30.90 -10.55
C THR A 617 -4.88 -31.85 -11.29
N ILE A 618 -3.60 -31.77 -10.94
CA ILE A 618 -2.62 -32.77 -11.33
C ILE A 618 -1.98 -33.40 -10.10
N CYS A 619 -1.98 -34.73 -10.08
CA CYS A 619 -1.51 -35.55 -8.96
C CYS A 619 -0.45 -36.54 -9.44
N PHE A 620 0.57 -36.73 -8.62
CA PHE A 620 1.62 -37.72 -8.82
C PHE A 620 1.81 -38.58 -7.59
N LEU A 621 1.98 -39.89 -7.81
CA LEU A 621 2.23 -40.86 -6.75
C LEU A 621 3.50 -41.67 -7.05
N ASN A 622 4.42 -41.69 -6.08
CA ASN A 622 5.72 -42.36 -6.17
C ASN A 622 5.84 -43.51 -5.16
N ASN A 623 6.51 -44.61 -5.53
CA ASN A 623 6.75 -45.78 -4.69
C ASN A 623 8.15 -45.76 -4.05
N ILE A 624 8.21 -45.74 -2.71
CA ILE A 624 9.42 -45.56 -1.89
C ILE A 624 10.28 -46.84 -1.84
N ARG A 625 9.78 -48.03 -2.25
CA ARG A 625 10.51 -49.30 -2.10
C ARG A 625 11.86 -49.38 -2.82
N ASN A 626 12.10 -48.58 -3.87
CA ASN A 626 13.41 -48.53 -4.55
C ASN A 626 14.51 -47.78 -3.77
N LEU A 627 14.20 -47.14 -2.63
CA LEU A 627 15.23 -46.56 -1.74
C LEU A 627 15.85 -47.59 -0.78
N LEU A 628 15.23 -48.76 -0.59
CA LEU A 628 15.53 -49.66 0.54
C LEU A 628 16.37 -50.91 0.18
N THR A 629 16.79 -51.09 -1.08
CA THR A 629 17.59 -52.25 -1.52
C THR A 629 19.09 -51.97 -1.62
N SER A 630 19.63 -51.19 -0.68
CA SER A 630 21.06 -51.17 -0.37
C SER A 630 21.21 -50.97 1.13
N SER A 631 21.51 -52.07 1.82
CA SER A 631 21.67 -52.18 3.27
C SER A 631 22.66 -51.17 3.83
N ASN A 632 22.25 -50.51 4.92
CA ASN A 632 22.95 -49.48 5.70
C ASN A 632 23.08 -48.11 5.00
N PHE A 633 21.99 -47.35 5.00
CA PHE A 633 22.06 -45.92 4.77
C PHE A 633 21.17 -45.20 5.79
N GLU A 634 21.83 -44.48 6.71
CA GLU A 634 21.29 -43.26 7.29
C GLU A 634 20.79 -42.34 6.17
N ILE A 635 19.91 -41.41 6.53
CA ILE A 635 19.36 -40.37 5.65
C ILE A 635 20.51 -39.54 5.04
N SER A 636 21.10 -40.01 3.95
CA SER A 636 22.12 -39.36 3.14
C SER A 636 21.96 -39.91 1.71
N ASN A 637 21.40 -39.24 0.72
CA ASN A 637 21.43 -37.84 0.31
C ASN A 637 19.98 -37.44 -0.03
N GLY A 638 19.31 -36.52 0.64
CA GLY A 638 19.74 -35.14 0.86
C GLY A 638 18.98 -34.12 -0.01
N TYR A 639 17.95 -34.51 -0.78
CA TYR A 639 17.11 -33.53 -1.51
C TYR A 639 15.63 -33.68 -1.18
N GLN A 640 15.10 -32.70 -0.43
CA GLN A 640 13.66 -32.53 -0.25
C GLN A 640 13.04 -31.97 -1.54
N PRO A 641 11.78 -32.32 -1.85
CA PRO A 641 11.06 -31.72 -2.97
C PRO A 641 10.96 -30.20 -2.79
N GLY A 642 11.19 -29.46 -3.86
CA GLY A 642 11.05 -28.01 -3.89
C GLY A 642 9.62 -27.61 -4.22
N VAL A 643 9.15 -26.51 -3.64
CA VAL A 643 7.87 -25.91 -4.00
C VAL A 643 7.95 -24.39 -3.96
N SER A 644 7.32 -23.73 -4.93
CA SER A 644 7.11 -22.28 -4.94
C SER A 644 5.72 -22.00 -5.50
N SER A 645 4.97 -21.11 -4.85
CA SER A 645 3.66 -20.64 -5.31
C SER A 645 3.58 -19.14 -5.09
N VAL A 646 3.32 -18.38 -6.16
CA VAL A 646 3.30 -16.92 -6.13
C VAL A 646 2.02 -16.42 -6.80
N CYS A 647 1.39 -15.42 -6.19
CA CYS A 647 0.17 -14.81 -6.72
C CYS A 647 0.42 -14.03 -8.01
N GLY A 648 -0.58 -14.02 -8.90
CA GLY A 648 -0.64 -13.16 -10.08
C GLY A 648 -0.79 -11.67 -9.75
N ARG A 649 -0.82 -10.80 -10.78
CA ARG A 649 -0.80 -9.33 -10.59
C ARG A 649 -2.05 -8.76 -9.93
N ASN A 650 -3.20 -9.40 -10.17
CA ASN A 650 -4.57 -9.03 -9.83
C ASN A 650 -5.11 -9.30 -8.42
N HIS A 651 -4.94 -10.52 -7.89
CA HIS A 651 -5.97 -11.19 -7.07
C HIS A 651 -5.38 -12.06 -5.94
N ILE A 652 -6.26 -12.66 -5.13
CA ILE A 652 -5.89 -13.65 -4.09
C ILE A 652 -5.41 -14.92 -4.79
N ASN A 653 -4.31 -15.52 -4.33
CA ASN A 653 -3.81 -16.78 -4.88
C ASN A 653 -4.85 -17.92 -4.68
N GLU A 654 -5.37 -18.43 -5.79
CA GLU A 654 -6.38 -19.49 -5.85
C GLU A 654 -5.75 -20.89 -6.00
N ASP A 655 -4.47 -20.96 -6.38
CA ASP A 655 -3.68 -22.19 -6.44
C ASP A 655 -3.47 -22.78 -5.05
N ARG A 656 -3.47 -24.11 -4.99
CA ARG A 656 -3.03 -24.89 -3.84
C ARG A 656 -2.07 -25.98 -4.26
N PHE A 657 -1.22 -26.40 -3.34
CA PHE A 657 -0.30 -27.51 -3.56
C PHE A 657 -0.27 -28.43 -2.34
N LEU A 658 0.29 -29.61 -2.53
CA LEU A 658 0.37 -30.62 -1.48
C LEU A 658 1.54 -31.57 -1.73
N ILE A 659 2.31 -31.81 -0.68
CA ILE A 659 3.38 -32.81 -0.64
C ILE A 659 3.17 -33.60 0.65
N ARG A 660 2.89 -34.90 0.54
CA ARG A 660 2.57 -35.71 1.72
C ARG A 660 2.94 -37.18 1.53
N ASN A 661 3.49 -37.79 2.59
CA ASN A 661 3.71 -39.23 2.63
C ASN A 661 2.40 -39.90 3.04
N VAL A 662 1.78 -40.64 2.12
CA VAL A 662 0.46 -41.26 2.34
C VAL A 662 0.60 -42.63 3.03
N SER A 663 1.72 -43.31 2.80
CA SER A 663 2.09 -44.56 3.46
C SER A 663 3.60 -44.66 3.56
N ALA A 664 4.12 -45.57 4.38
CA ALA A 664 5.56 -45.88 4.44
C ALA A 664 6.15 -46.27 3.07
N LYS A 665 5.29 -46.64 2.09
CA LYS A 665 5.68 -47.01 0.73
C LYS A 665 5.31 -45.97 -0.34
N PHE A 666 4.51 -44.95 -0.05
CA PHE A 666 3.98 -44.04 -1.08
C PHE A 666 4.04 -42.57 -0.68
N GLN A 667 4.54 -41.76 -1.60
CA GLN A 667 4.55 -40.30 -1.50
C GLN A 667 3.66 -39.68 -2.57
N PHE A 668 2.85 -38.70 -2.16
CA PHE A 668 1.88 -38.00 -2.98
C PHE A 668 2.27 -36.53 -3.16
N PHE A 669 2.15 -36.06 -4.40
CA PHE A 669 2.38 -34.68 -4.79
C PHE A 669 1.18 -34.20 -5.61
N GLY A 670 0.71 -32.98 -5.36
CA GLY A 670 -0.43 -32.44 -6.09
C GLY A 670 -0.37 -30.92 -6.24
N VAL A 671 -0.74 -30.44 -7.42
CA VAL A 671 -1.02 -29.02 -7.71
C VAL A 671 -2.49 -28.89 -8.09
N PHE A 672 -3.17 -27.93 -7.48
CA PHE A 672 -4.59 -27.68 -7.59
C PHE A 672 -4.79 -26.21 -8.00
N ASP A 673 -5.01 -25.98 -9.28
CA ASP A 673 -5.26 -24.64 -9.83
C ASP A 673 -6.76 -24.30 -9.69
N GLY A 674 -7.04 -23.25 -8.93
CA GLY A 674 -8.39 -22.82 -8.59
C GLY A 674 -8.83 -21.63 -9.45
N HIS A 675 -10.11 -21.62 -9.85
CA HIS A 675 -10.68 -20.51 -10.59
C HIS A 675 -12.00 -20.04 -10.01
N ASN A 676 -12.18 -18.72 -10.00
CA ASN A 676 -13.36 -18.03 -9.47
C ASN A 676 -13.58 -18.31 -7.97
N GLY A 677 -12.48 -18.50 -7.24
CA GLY A 677 -12.43 -18.69 -5.79
C GLY A 677 -11.68 -19.96 -5.38
N SER A 678 -10.88 -19.86 -4.32
CA SER A 678 -10.03 -20.95 -3.81
C SER A 678 -10.77 -22.06 -3.04
N TYR A 679 -12.10 -22.04 -2.98
CA TYR A 679 -12.87 -23.00 -2.17
C TYR A 679 -12.75 -24.42 -2.70
N VAL A 680 -12.88 -24.60 -4.02
CA VAL A 680 -12.83 -25.94 -4.63
C VAL A 680 -11.40 -26.50 -4.58
N SER A 681 -10.37 -25.66 -4.75
CA SER A 681 -8.97 -26.12 -4.71
C SER A 681 -8.56 -26.54 -3.31
N GLU A 682 -8.98 -25.78 -2.30
CA GLU A 682 -8.80 -26.12 -0.89
C GLU A 682 -9.57 -27.38 -0.49
N PHE A 683 -10.83 -27.52 -0.95
CA PHE A 683 -11.66 -28.68 -0.65
C PHE A 683 -11.09 -29.97 -1.25
N VAL A 684 -10.68 -29.94 -2.52
CA VAL A 684 -10.10 -31.10 -3.21
C VAL A 684 -8.77 -31.49 -2.57
N ARG A 685 -7.90 -30.54 -2.24
CA ARG A 685 -6.62 -30.77 -1.55
C ARG A 685 -6.82 -31.56 -0.24
N ASN A 686 -7.72 -31.09 0.62
CA ASN A 686 -7.92 -31.68 1.94
C ASN A 686 -8.61 -33.05 1.86
N ARG A 687 -9.64 -33.18 1.01
CA ARG A 687 -10.43 -34.41 0.92
C ARG A 687 -9.66 -35.55 0.23
N LEU A 688 -8.84 -35.25 -0.77
CA LEU A 688 -8.05 -36.26 -1.49
C LEU A 688 -6.99 -36.92 -0.63
N VAL A 689 -6.30 -36.17 0.23
CA VAL A 689 -5.36 -36.74 1.21
C VAL A 689 -6.08 -37.69 2.15
N ASN A 690 -7.14 -37.19 2.78
CA ASN A 690 -7.85 -37.94 3.81
C ASN A 690 -8.44 -39.25 3.25
N LEU A 691 -8.91 -39.24 2.01
CA LEU A 691 -9.43 -40.44 1.35
C LEU A 691 -8.32 -41.41 0.91
N LEU A 692 -7.18 -40.91 0.44
CA LEU A 692 -6.03 -41.77 0.13
C LEU A 692 -5.48 -42.43 1.40
N GLU A 693 -5.32 -41.68 2.49
CA GLU A 693 -4.84 -42.19 3.79
C GLU A 693 -5.79 -43.25 4.37
N LYS A 694 -7.11 -42.96 4.45
CA LYS A 694 -8.10 -43.88 5.01
C LYS A 694 -8.16 -45.23 4.28
N ASN A 695 -8.06 -45.24 2.95
CA ASN A 695 -8.19 -46.46 2.15
C ASN A 695 -6.91 -47.32 2.11
N LEU A 696 -5.73 -46.73 2.34
CA LEU A 696 -4.47 -47.48 2.47
C LEU A 696 -4.37 -48.30 3.77
N SER A 697 -5.21 -48.00 4.77
CA SER A 697 -5.30 -48.69 6.09
C SER A 697 -6.40 -49.77 6.24
N GLN A 698 -7.22 -50.02 5.20
CA GLN A 698 -8.29 -51.04 5.04
C GLN A 698 -9.63 -50.94 5.86
N LYS A 699 -10.71 -51.25 5.12
CA LYS A 699 -12.15 -51.57 5.40
C LYS A 699 -12.98 -50.74 6.42
N ALA A 700 -14.06 -50.19 5.84
CA ALA A 700 -15.46 -50.15 6.30
C ALA A 700 -16.01 -48.94 7.10
N ASP A 701 -17.26 -48.65 6.71
CA ASP A 701 -18.41 -48.02 7.37
C ASP A 701 -18.63 -46.49 7.39
N ASP A 702 -19.63 -46.15 6.55
CA ASP A 702 -20.88 -45.44 6.80
C ASP A 702 -20.95 -43.95 7.18
N HIS A 703 -21.69 -43.28 6.27
CA HIS A 703 -22.60 -42.16 6.42
C HIS A 703 -22.13 -40.92 7.18
N LEU A 704 -21.87 -39.83 6.44
CA LEU A 704 -22.27 -38.50 6.89
C LEU A 704 -22.32 -37.50 5.71
N PHE A 705 -23.52 -36.92 5.48
CA PHE A 705 -23.86 -35.69 4.72
C PHE A 705 -24.19 -35.71 3.21
N GLU A 706 -25.21 -36.49 2.84
CA GLU A 706 -26.10 -36.14 1.70
C GLU A 706 -26.78 -34.78 1.96
N VAL A 707 -26.66 -33.75 1.12
CA VAL A 707 -27.42 -33.55 -0.14
C VAL A 707 -26.68 -32.61 -1.12
N VAL A 708 -25.46 -32.15 -0.81
CA VAL A 708 -24.60 -31.37 -1.74
C VAL A 708 -23.38 -32.19 -2.21
N GLU A 709 -23.13 -33.33 -1.56
CA GLU A 709 -21.90 -34.11 -1.66
C GLU A 709 -22.00 -35.22 -2.74
N ASN A 710 -23.19 -35.74 -3.09
CA ASN A 710 -23.34 -36.90 -3.98
C ASN A 710 -22.79 -36.69 -5.41
N THR A 711 -22.92 -35.51 -6.01
CA THR A 711 -22.40 -35.28 -7.37
C THR A 711 -20.87 -35.16 -7.40
N PHE A 712 -20.28 -34.60 -6.34
CA PHE A 712 -18.83 -34.51 -6.18
C PHE A 712 -18.24 -35.84 -5.71
N LEU A 713 -18.87 -36.54 -4.78
CA LEU A 713 -18.49 -37.87 -4.27
C LEU A 713 -18.46 -38.92 -5.39
N VAL A 714 -19.48 -39.02 -6.23
CA VAL A 714 -19.47 -39.99 -7.35
C VAL A 714 -18.31 -39.73 -8.30
N SER A 715 -18.03 -38.46 -8.58
CA SER A 715 -16.92 -38.06 -9.45
C SER A 715 -15.55 -38.33 -8.82
N PHE A 716 -15.49 -38.18 -7.50
CA PHE A 716 -14.32 -38.42 -6.69
C PHE A 716 -14.07 -39.92 -6.49
N GLU A 717 -15.12 -40.72 -6.28
CA GLU A 717 -15.10 -42.17 -6.24
C GLU A 717 -14.74 -42.78 -7.59
N GLU A 718 -15.19 -42.21 -8.72
CA GLU A 718 -14.76 -42.63 -10.06
C GLU A 718 -13.26 -42.38 -10.26
N CYS A 719 -12.79 -41.18 -9.86
CA CYS A 719 -11.37 -40.83 -9.86
C CYS A 719 -10.56 -41.78 -8.97
N GLN A 720 -11.08 -42.09 -7.79
CA GLN A 720 -10.49 -43.00 -6.81
C GLN A 720 -10.48 -44.45 -7.31
N LYS A 721 -11.58 -44.99 -7.85
CA LYS A 721 -11.68 -46.37 -8.37
C LYS A 721 -10.71 -46.60 -9.52
N GLU A 722 -10.55 -45.63 -10.42
CA GLU A 722 -9.57 -45.69 -11.49
C GLU A 722 -8.13 -45.66 -10.93
N ILE A 723 -7.81 -44.76 -10.00
CA ILE A 723 -6.49 -44.70 -9.34
C ILE A 723 -6.20 -46.01 -8.57
N GLU A 724 -7.18 -46.56 -7.86
CA GLU A 724 -7.08 -47.75 -7.01
C GLU A 724 -6.97 -49.07 -7.81
N LYS A 725 -7.79 -49.25 -8.86
CA LYS A 725 -7.69 -50.39 -9.79
C LYS A 725 -6.29 -50.49 -10.38
N HIS A 726 -5.70 -49.35 -10.72
CA HIS A 726 -4.36 -49.30 -11.27
C HIS A 726 -3.28 -49.40 -10.19
N LEU A 727 -3.53 -48.99 -8.93
CA LEU A 727 -2.61 -49.11 -7.78
C LEU A 727 -2.29 -50.54 -7.36
N ARG A 728 -3.23 -51.48 -7.49
CA ARG A 728 -3.06 -52.90 -7.09
C ARG A 728 -2.10 -53.71 -7.97
N ASN A 729 -1.71 -53.19 -9.14
CA ASN A 729 -0.70 -53.84 -9.98
C ASN A 729 0.71 -53.52 -9.48
N GLU A 730 1.40 -54.51 -8.89
CA GLU A 730 2.73 -54.35 -8.24
C GLU A 730 3.90 -54.04 -9.20
N ASN A 731 3.68 -54.05 -10.52
CA ASN A 731 4.76 -53.93 -11.52
C ASN A 731 5.08 -52.48 -11.97
N PHE A 732 4.47 -51.45 -11.37
CA PHE A 732 4.59 -50.07 -11.87
C PHE A 732 5.23 -49.12 -10.85
N LYS A 733 6.22 -48.34 -11.30
CA LYS A 733 7.07 -47.51 -10.44
C LYS A 733 6.52 -46.09 -10.21
N GLU A 734 5.85 -45.46 -11.19
CA GLU A 734 5.30 -44.09 -11.06
C GLU A 734 3.93 -43.90 -11.76
N LYS A 735 3.03 -43.08 -11.19
CA LYS A 735 1.69 -42.79 -11.75
C LYS A 735 1.34 -41.30 -11.68
N VAL A 736 0.86 -40.75 -12.81
CA VAL A 736 0.34 -39.38 -12.92
C VAL A 736 -1.16 -39.44 -13.21
N ALA A 737 -1.95 -38.69 -12.45
CA ALA A 737 -3.37 -38.48 -12.72
C ALA A 737 -3.61 -36.99 -12.98
N ASN A 738 -4.15 -36.64 -14.15
CA ASN A 738 -4.41 -35.24 -14.53
C ASN A 738 -5.89 -34.98 -14.82
N ILE A 739 -6.38 -33.80 -14.41
CA ILE A 739 -7.68 -33.22 -14.72
C ILE A 739 -7.46 -31.72 -14.99
N GLY A 740 -7.78 -31.24 -16.19
CA GLY A 740 -7.54 -29.86 -16.60
C GLY A 740 -6.27 -29.70 -17.44
N ASP A 741 -5.65 -28.52 -17.37
CA ASP A 741 -4.51 -28.09 -18.19
C ASP A 741 -3.20 -27.90 -17.39
N SER A 742 -3.21 -28.16 -16.08
CA SER A 742 -1.98 -28.26 -15.27
C SER A 742 -1.08 -29.37 -15.83
N LYS A 743 0.24 -29.17 -15.74
CA LYS A 743 1.23 -29.94 -16.50
C LYS A 743 2.20 -30.72 -15.62
N ALA A 744 2.50 -31.96 -16.01
CA ALA A 744 3.53 -32.79 -15.39
C ALA A 744 4.60 -33.15 -16.42
N ILE A 745 5.86 -32.85 -16.10
CA ILE A 745 7.01 -33.10 -16.97
C ILE A 745 8.06 -33.86 -16.19
N VAL A 746 8.62 -34.91 -16.78
CA VAL A 746 9.82 -35.58 -16.27
C VAL A 746 11.02 -35.22 -17.14
N SER A 747 12.18 -35.05 -16.52
CA SER A 747 13.43 -34.86 -17.26
C SER A 747 14.11 -36.21 -17.45
N GLU A 748 14.14 -36.71 -18.69
CA GLU A 748 14.90 -37.92 -19.05
C GLU A 748 16.19 -37.49 -19.78
N LYS A 749 17.36 -37.72 -19.18
CA LYS A 749 18.67 -37.37 -19.77
C LYS A 749 18.78 -35.90 -20.21
N GLY A 750 18.19 -34.99 -19.43
CA GLY A 750 18.16 -33.54 -19.72
C GLY A 750 17.11 -33.10 -20.74
N ASN A 751 16.27 -33.99 -21.27
CA ASN A 751 15.17 -33.64 -22.16
C ASN A 751 13.82 -33.67 -21.43
N PRO A 752 12.91 -32.72 -21.69
CA PRO A 752 11.56 -32.77 -21.14
C PRO A 752 10.73 -33.84 -21.82
N VAL A 753 10.01 -34.61 -21.01
CA VAL A 753 9.04 -35.59 -21.44
C VAL A 753 7.73 -35.32 -20.68
N GLU A 754 6.66 -35.02 -21.39
CA GLU A 754 5.36 -34.76 -20.79
C GLU A 754 4.70 -36.06 -20.32
N LEU A 755 4.16 -36.05 -19.10
CA LEU A 755 3.43 -37.15 -18.46
C LEU A 755 1.93 -36.86 -18.27
N SER A 756 1.50 -35.63 -18.56
CA SER A 756 0.10 -35.22 -18.55
C SER A 756 -0.49 -35.23 -19.96
N ILE A 757 -1.81 -35.33 -20.04
CA ILE A 757 -2.56 -34.93 -21.24
C ILE A 757 -3.37 -33.70 -20.86
N GLU A 758 -3.16 -32.61 -21.58
CA GLU A 758 -3.91 -31.38 -21.41
C GLU A 758 -5.37 -31.57 -21.88
N HIS A 759 -6.32 -31.18 -21.03
CA HIS A 759 -7.75 -31.31 -21.32
C HIS A 759 -8.32 -30.02 -21.92
N SER A 760 -7.78 -29.58 -23.05
CA SER A 760 -8.24 -28.41 -23.80
C SER A 760 -9.32 -28.78 -24.84
N PRO A 761 -10.26 -27.87 -25.18
CA PRO A 761 -11.18 -28.05 -26.31
C PRO A 761 -10.47 -28.24 -27.65
N SER A 762 -9.19 -27.88 -27.76
CA SER A 762 -8.35 -28.17 -28.93
C SER A 762 -8.14 -29.68 -29.17
N ASN A 763 -8.29 -30.52 -28.14
CA ASN A 763 -8.11 -31.96 -28.27
C ASN A 763 -9.35 -32.59 -28.95
N PRO A 764 -9.19 -33.27 -30.11
CA PRO A 764 -10.32 -33.82 -30.86
C PRO A 764 -11.20 -34.78 -30.07
N HIS A 765 -10.61 -35.59 -29.17
CA HIS A 765 -11.39 -36.52 -28.34
C HIS A 765 -12.24 -35.81 -27.28
N GLU A 766 -11.72 -34.72 -26.71
CA GLU A 766 -12.45 -33.90 -25.74
C GLU A 766 -13.54 -33.09 -26.45
N ALA A 767 -13.23 -32.49 -27.60
CA ALA A 767 -14.18 -31.77 -28.45
C ALA A 767 -15.38 -32.63 -28.86
N GLN A 768 -15.12 -33.85 -29.37
CA GLN A 768 -16.17 -34.80 -29.72
C GLN A 768 -17.04 -35.18 -28.52
N ARG A 769 -16.47 -35.24 -27.30
CA ARG A 769 -17.26 -35.50 -26.09
C ARG A 769 -18.20 -34.33 -25.77
N ILE A 770 -17.69 -33.10 -25.85
CA ILE A 770 -18.48 -31.88 -25.63
C ILE A 770 -19.66 -31.83 -26.61
N GLU A 771 -19.38 -32.01 -27.91
CA GLU A 771 -20.39 -32.00 -28.98
C GLU A 771 -21.44 -33.11 -28.81
N LYS A 772 -21.00 -34.34 -28.50
CA LYS A 772 -21.92 -35.48 -28.25
C LYS A 772 -22.84 -35.26 -27.05
N ARG A 773 -22.42 -34.48 -26.06
CA ARG A 773 -23.24 -34.11 -24.89
C ARG A 773 -23.99 -32.79 -25.08
N GLY A 774 -24.03 -32.25 -26.29
CA GLY A 774 -24.80 -31.03 -26.61
C GLY A 774 -24.14 -29.73 -26.16
N GLY A 775 -22.86 -29.76 -25.78
CA GLY A 775 -22.04 -28.55 -25.71
C GLY A 775 -21.52 -28.15 -27.09
N TRP A 776 -21.04 -26.91 -27.23
CA TRP A 776 -20.37 -26.44 -28.45
C TRP A 776 -19.05 -25.75 -28.10
N ILE A 777 -18.19 -25.57 -29.09
CA ILE A 777 -16.93 -24.83 -28.94
C ILE A 777 -17.08 -23.49 -29.66
N ASP A 778 -16.77 -22.42 -28.94
CA ASP A 778 -16.73 -21.04 -29.45
C ASP A 778 -15.31 -20.49 -29.30
N TRP A 779 -14.97 -19.40 -29.97
CA TRP A 779 -13.61 -18.84 -29.95
C TRP A 779 -13.61 -17.44 -29.36
N ASP A 780 -12.64 -17.14 -28.50
CA ASP A 780 -12.46 -15.79 -27.96
C ASP A 780 -11.78 -14.84 -28.96
N SER A 781 -11.59 -13.57 -28.57
CA SER A 781 -10.89 -12.57 -29.39
C SER A 781 -9.41 -12.87 -29.66
N HIS A 782 -8.84 -13.82 -28.93
CA HIS A 782 -7.46 -14.30 -29.05
C HIS A 782 -7.37 -15.67 -29.74
N PHE A 783 -8.47 -16.16 -30.31
CA PHE A 783 -8.58 -17.48 -30.93
C PHE A 783 -8.26 -18.64 -29.98
N ASN A 784 -8.59 -18.51 -28.69
CA ASN A 784 -8.61 -19.63 -27.76
C ASN A 784 -10.00 -20.31 -27.80
N PRO A 785 -10.06 -21.65 -27.86
CA PRO A 785 -11.32 -22.35 -27.91
C PRO A 785 -11.92 -22.48 -26.51
N LEU A 786 -13.22 -22.22 -26.42
CA LEU A 786 -14.00 -22.14 -25.19
C LEU A 786 -15.25 -23.03 -25.28
N VAL A 787 -15.43 -23.92 -24.30
CA VAL A 787 -16.67 -24.70 -24.13
C VAL A 787 -17.83 -23.74 -23.83
N ASN A 788 -18.87 -23.81 -24.66
CA ASN A 788 -20.05 -22.95 -24.66
C ASN A 788 -19.72 -21.44 -24.65
N GLY A 789 -18.55 -21.04 -25.17
CA GLY A 789 -18.04 -19.67 -25.10
C GLY A 789 -17.78 -19.16 -23.68
N ARG A 790 -17.43 -20.06 -22.76
CA ARG A 790 -17.23 -19.76 -21.33
C ARG A 790 -15.95 -20.31 -20.73
N LEU A 791 -15.55 -21.55 -21.04
CA LEU A 791 -14.48 -22.25 -20.32
C LEU A 791 -13.40 -22.82 -21.24
N SER A 792 -12.13 -22.54 -20.96
CA SER A 792 -10.96 -23.01 -21.73
C SER A 792 -10.55 -24.46 -21.47
N ILE A 793 -11.23 -25.16 -20.55
CA ILE A 793 -10.95 -26.54 -20.18
C ILE A 793 -12.18 -27.44 -20.35
N THR A 794 -11.92 -28.72 -20.58
CA THR A 794 -12.96 -29.75 -20.83
C THR A 794 -13.14 -30.72 -19.66
N ARG A 795 -12.23 -30.70 -18.68
CA ARG A 795 -12.31 -31.48 -17.44
C ARG A 795 -11.92 -30.62 -16.24
N SER A 796 -12.72 -30.65 -15.18
CA SER A 796 -12.45 -29.94 -13.91
C SER A 796 -13.25 -30.55 -12.77
N PHE A 797 -12.80 -30.34 -11.53
CA PHE A 797 -13.65 -30.47 -10.35
C PHE A 797 -14.50 -29.19 -10.19
N GLY A 798 -15.79 -29.32 -9.89
CA GLY A 798 -16.72 -28.19 -9.88
C GLY A 798 -17.49 -28.03 -11.18
N ASN A 799 -17.81 -26.79 -11.54
CA ASN A 799 -18.55 -26.44 -12.77
C ASN A 799 -19.81 -27.29 -13.03
N LEU A 800 -20.62 -27.53 -11.99
CA LEU A 800 -21.81 -28.39 -12.05
C LEU A 800 -22.78 -28.03 -13.18
N SER A 801 -22.92 -26.74 -13.48
CA SER A 801 -23.79 -26.22 -14.54
C SER A 801 -23.38 -26.64 -15.96
N LEU A 802 -22.11 -27.03 -16.16
CA LEU A 802 -21.55 -27.37 -17.47
C LEU A 802 -21.31 -28.89 -17.63
N ARG A 803 -21.64 -29.71 -16.64
CA ARG A 803 -21.56 -31.17 -16.74
C ARG A 803 -22.48 -31.77 -17.78
N SER A 804 -23.68 -31.20 -17.91
CA SER A 804 -24.64 -31.55 -18.96
C SER A 804 -24.04 -31.32 -20.34
N SER A 805 -23.17 -30.31 -20.50
CA SER A 805 -22.48 -29.96 -21.74
C SER A 805 -21.19 -30.74 -22.02
N GLY A 806 -20.87 -31.79 -21.25
CA GLY A 806 -19.72 -32.65 -21.52
C GLY A 806 -18.48 -32.43 -20.66
N ILE A 807 -18.51 -31.51 -19.70
CA ILE A 807 -17.42 -31.35 -18.72
C ILE A 807 -17.47 -32.48 -17.70
N VAL A 808 -16.36 -33.17 -17.52
CA VAL A 808 -16.25 -34.33 -16.62
C VAL A 808 -15.13 -34.14 -15.60
N SER A 809 -15.24 -34.80 -14.45
CA SER A 809 -14.17 -34.82 -13.45
C SER A 809 -13.42 -36.16 -13.43
N LYS A 810 -13.48 -36.92 -14.52
CA LYS A 810 -12.75 -38.18 -14.68
C LYS A 810 -11.28 -37.89 -15.02
N PRO A 811 -10.30 -38.32 -14.20
CA PRO A 811 -8.89 -38.12 -14.50
C PRO A 811 -8.43 -38.94 -15.68
N THR A 812 -7.43 -38.44 -16.36
CA THR A 812 -6.61 -39.24 -17.27
C THR A 812 -5.39 -39.72 -16.48
N ILE A 813 -5.22 -41.04 -16.40
CA ILE A 813 -4.12 -41.67 -15.66
C ILE A 813 -3.09 -42.17 -16.66
N GLN A 814 -1.85 -41.69 -16.53
CA GLN A 814 -0.71 -42.24 -17.23
C GLN A 814 0.19 -43.01 -16.27
N HIS A 815 0.72 -44.13 -16.75
CA HIS A 815 1.75 -44.90 -16.07
C HIS A 815 2.97 -44.95 -16.98
N ARG A 816 4.14 -44.66 -16.40
CA ARG A 816 5.42 -44.71 -17.11
C ARG A 816 6.46 -45.20 -16.12
N VAL A 817 7.43 -45.96 -16.62
CA VAL A 817 8.62 -46.32 -15.85
C VAL A 817 9.61 -45.19 -16.04
N VAL A 818 9.98 -44.50 -14.97
CA VAL A 818 10.94 -43.39 -15.01
C VAL A 818 12.34 -43.90 -14.70
N ASP A 819 13.34 -43.42 -15.44
CA ASP A 819 14.76 -43.73 -15.20
C ASP A 819 15.27 -43.04 -13.92
N ASN A 820 16.21 -43.68 -13.22
CA ASN A 820 16.72 -43.25 -11.90
C ASN A 820 17.46 -41.89 -11.89
N ASP A 821 17.89 -41.37 -13.03
CA ASP A 821 18.70 -40.15 -13.19
C ASP A 821 17.85 -38.94 -13.65
N SER A 822 16.76 -38.65 -12.93
CA SER A 822 15.70 -37.75 -13.41
C SER A 822 15.11 -36.88 -12.29
N PHE A 823 14.42 -35.80 -12.65
CA PHE A 823 13.52 -35.06 -11.75
C PHE A 823 12.15 -34.88 -12.40
N LEU A 824 11.12 -34.75 -11.58
CA LEU A 824 9.75 -34.48 -11.98
C LEU A 824 9.37 -33.04 -11.65
N VAL A 825 8.59 -32.42 -12.52
CA VAL A 825 8.03 -31.09 -12.37
C VAL A 825 6.52 -31.17 -12.47
N LEU A 826 5.81 -30.61 -11.50
CA LEU A 826 4.38 -30.32 -11.58
C LEU A 826 4.20 -28.80 -11.59
N CYS A 827 3.46 -28.27 -12.55
CA CYS A 827 3.22 -26.83 -12.63
C CYS A 827 1.79 -26.46 -13.02
N SER A 828 1.36 -25.27 -12.59
CA SER A 828 0.13 -24.62 -13.07
C SER A 828 0.33 -24.03 -14.47
N ASP A 829 -0.77 -23.67 -15.11
CA ASP A 829 -0.81 -23.05 -16.43
C ASP A 829 -0.12 -21.68 -16.48
N GLY A 830 -0.10 -20.95 -15.36
CA GLY A 830 0.69 -19.73 -15.18
C GLY A 830 2.18 -19.88 -15.49
N ILE A 831 2.74 -21.11 -15.37
CA ILE A 831 4.10 -21.43 -15.81
C ILE A 831 4.12 -21.95 -17.25
N SER A 832 3.31 -22.96 -17.57
CA SER A 832 3.37 -23.64 -18.88
C SER A 832 2.93 -22.77 -20.05
N HIS A 833 2.13 -21.72 -19.83
CA HIS A 833 1.81 -20.72 -20.85
C HIS A 833 2.97 -19.74 -21.11
N SER A 834 3.82 -19.49 -20.11
CA SER A 834 4.88 -18.48 -20.20
C SER A 834 6.25 -19.06 -20.53
N ILE A 835 6.53 -20.29 -20.10
CA ILE A 835 7.84 -20.97 -20.21
C ILE A 835 7.67 -22.31 -20.93
N THR A 836 8.53 -22.60 -21.90
CA THR A 836 8.49 -23.89 -22.62
C THR A 836 9.09 -25.04 -21.82
N ASP A 837 8.67 -26.27 -22.10
CA ASP A 837 9.14 -27.47 -21.39
C ASP A 837 10.67 -27.62 -21.38
N ARG A 838 11.35 -27.23 -22.46
CA ARG A 838 12.81 -27.25 -22.55
C ARG A 838 13.45 -26.19 -21.66
N GLU A 839 12.85 -25.01 -21.58
CA GLU A 839 13.29 -23.95 -20.67
C GLU A 839 13.06 -24.33 -19.21
N ILE A 840 11.92 -24.97 -18.90
CA ILE A 840 11.63 -25.50 -17.55
C ILE A 840 12.74 -26.45 -17.09
N VAL A 841 13.07 -27.45 -17.92
CA VAL A 841 14.14 -28.42 -17.61
C VAL A 841 15.51 -27.76 -17.56
N SER A 842 15.80 -26.80 -18.44
CA SER A 842 17.06 -26.05 -18.43
C SER A 842 17.23 -25.21 -17.17
N ILE A 843 16.21 -24.48 -16.75
CA ILE A 843 16.22 -23.65 -15.53
C ILE A 843 16.48 -24.56 -14.33
N ILE A 844 15.79 -25.70 -14.23
CA ILE A 844 15.95 -26.61 -13.08
C ILE A 844 17.36 -27.21 -13.04
N ASN A 845 17.92 -27.59 -14.19
CA ASN A 845 19.28 -28.10 -14.29
C ASN A 845 20.37 -27.07 -13.93
N GLN A 846 20.08 -25.76 -13.92
CA GLN A 846 21.05 -24.74 -13.50
C GLN A 846 21.23 -24.69 -11.97
N HIS A 847 20.29 -25.27 -11.22
CA HIS A 847 20.24 -25.17 -9.77
C HIS A 847 20.59 -26.50 -9.10
N LYS A 848 21.30 -26.40 -7.96
CA LYS A 848 21.66 -27.57 -7.15
C LYS A 848 20.53 -28.02 -6.23
N ASN A 849 19.69 -27.09 -5.80
CA ASN A 849 18.61 -27.33 -4.86
C ASN A 849 17.25 -27.23 -5.58
N PRO A 850 16.33 -28.19 -5.38
CA PRO A 850 14.98 -28.13 -5.95
C PRO A 850 14.18 -26.88 -5.53
N ALA A 851 14.36 -26.39 -4.31
CA ALA A 851 13.66 -25.19 -3.81
C ALA A 851 14.08 -23.92 -4.56
N ASP A 852 15.40 -23.74 -4.77
CA ASP A 852 15.94 -22.62 -5.54
C ASP A 852 15.50 -22.69 -7.01
N ALA A 853 15.45 -23.90 -7.57
CA ALA A 853 14.93 -24.15 -8.91
C ALA A 853 13.46 -23.73 -9.06
N CYS A 854 12.60 -24.09 -8.10
CA CYS A 854 11.19 -23.68 -8.09
C CYS A 854 11.04 -22.15 -7.98
N PHE A 855 11.85 -21.52 -7.12
CA PHE A 855 11.81 -20.07 -6.96
C PHE A 855 12.22 -19.33 -8.23
N ASP A 856 13.29 -19.79 -8.90
CA ASP A 856 13.74 -19.18 -10.15
C ASP A 856 12.75 -19.43 -11.30
N LEU A 857 12.14 -20.62 -11.35
CA LEU A 857 11.11 -20.95 -12.34
C LEU A 857 9.88 -20.04 -12.20
N THR A 858 9.36 -19.89 -10.98
CA THR A 858 8.22 -19.00 -10.69
C THR A 858 8.56 -17.53 -10.95
N SER A 859 9.76 -17.09 -10.54
CA SER A 859 10.26 -15.73 -10.81
C SER A 859 10.43 -15.44 -12.30
N THR A 860 10.91 -16.42 -13.08
CA THR A 860 11.08 -16.29 -14.53
C THR A 860 9.73 -16.16 -15.24
N ALA A 861 8.72 -16.92 -14.80
CA ALA A 861 7.37 -16.84 -15.38
C ALA A 861 6.76 -15.44 -15.17
N GLN A 862 6.94 -14.87 -13.97
CA GLN A 862 6.51 -13.50 -13.69
C GLN A 862 7.28 -12.45 -14.50
N GLN A 863 8.59 -12.65 -14.71
CA GLN A 863 9.41 -11.76 -15.53
C GLN A 863 9.00 -11.80 -17.02
N TYR A 864 8.57 -12.96 -17.52
CA TYR A 864 8.01 -13.12 -18.87
C TYR A 864 6.58 -12.57 -19.01
N GLY A 865 6.00 -12.11 -17.91
CA GLY A 865 4.74 -11.38 -17.90
C GLY A 865 3.52 -12.23 -17.59
N SER A 866 3.68 -13.40 -16.97
CA SER A 866 2.54 -14.17 -16.46
C SER A 866 1.71 -13.33 -15.49
N ASP A 867 0.42 -13.20 -15.78
CA ASP A 867 -0.54 -12.45 -14.97
C ASP A 867 -1.33 -13.36 -14.00
N ASP A 868 -1.23 -14.68 -14.18
CA ASP A 868 -1.95 -15.71 -13.43
C ASP A 868 -1.18 -16.18 -12.17
N ASP A 869 -1.81 -17.05 -11.37
CA ASP A 869 -1.16 -17.72 -10.24
C ASP A 869 -0.13 -18.75 -10.73
N VAL A 870 1.06 -18.70 -10.11
CA VAL A 870 2.25 -19.41 -10.59
C VAL A 870 2.70 -20.39 -9.53
N THR A 871 2.44 -21.68 -9.74
CA THR A 871 2.80 -22.75 -8.79
C THR A 871 3.66 -23.83 -9.45
N ALA A 872 4.78 -24.19 -8.82
CA ALA A 872 5.68 -25.27 -9.24
C ALA A 872 6.06 -26.18 -8.06
N ILE A 873 6.07 -27.50 -8.30
CA ILE A 873 6.69 -28.51 -7.44
C ILE A 873 7.77 -29.23 -8.25
N VAL A 874 9.00 -29.30 -7.72
CA VAL A 874 10.10 -30.05 -8.32
C VAL A 874 10.51 -31.19 -7.40
N VAL A 875 10.37 -32.42 -7.89
CA VAL A 875 10.64 -33.64 -7.14
C VAL A 875 11.91 -34.30 -7.66
N PRO A 876 12.99 -34.34 -6.87
CA PRO A 876 14.20 -35.09 -7.22
C PRO A 876 13.92 -36.60 -7.17
N LEU A 877 14.32 -37.35 -8.20
CA LEU A 877 14.33 -38.82 -8.16
C LEU A 877 15.78 -39.30 -7.96
N ASN A 878 15.95 -40.43 -7.25
CA ASN A 878 17.17 -41.14 -6.82
C ASN A 878 18.56 -40.52 -7.11
N LYS A 879 18.88 -40.18 -8.36
CA LYS A 879 20.08 -39.43 -8.74
C LYS A 879 19.67 -38.14 -9.47
N TRP A 880 19.64 -37.02 -8.74
CA TRP A 880 19.69 -35.70 -9.36
C TRP A 880 21.07 -35.51 -10.00
N ALA A 881 21.27 -36.10 -11.18
CA ALA A 881 22.45 -35.89 -11.98
C ALA A 881 22.29 -34.53 -12.66
N VAL A 882 22.95 -33.51 -12.12
CA VAL A 882 23.08 -32.26 -12.86
C VAL A 882 23.90 -32.59 -14.10
N HIS A 883 23.26 -32.71 -15.26
CA HIS A 883 23.95 -32.79 -16.55
C HIS A 883 24.61 -31.42 -16.80
N PHE A 884 25.77 -31.19 -16.16
CA PHE A 884 26.54 -29.94 -16.27
C PHE A 884 27.29 -29.79 -17.60
N THR A 885 27.01 -30.64 -18.59
CA THR A 885 27.80 -30.71 -19.82
C THR A 885 26.89 -30.76 -21.05
N ASP A 886 27.10 -29.78 -21.93
CA ASP A 886 26.70 -29.75 -23.35
C ASP A 886 25.26 -29.38 -23.73
N THR A 887 24.59 -28.49 -23.00
CA THR A 887 23.50 -27.72 -23.62
C THR A 887 24.00 -26.35 -24.05
N SER A 888 23.99 -26.12 -25.37
CA SER A 888 24.17 -24.79 -25.95
C SER A 888 23.21 -23.80 -25.27
N PRO A 889 23.61 -22.53 -25.07
CA PRO A 889 22.73 -21.53 -24.46
C PRO A 889 21.46 -21.43 -25.30
N VAL A 890 20.34 -21.93 -24.76
CA VAL A 890 19.03 -21.77 -25.38
C VAL A 890 18.79 -20.26 -25.45
N ALA A 891 18.66 -19.73 -26.66
CA ALA A 891 18.38 -18.32 -26.86
C ALA A 891 17.03 -17.97 -26.19
N TYR A 892 17.09 -17.33 -25.03
CA TYR A 892 15.90 -16.84 -24.34
C TYR A 892 15.21 -15.77 -25.20
N SER A 893 14.07 -16.11 -25.78
CA SER A 893 13.29 -15.18 -26.58
C SER A 893 12.50 -14.26 -25.67
N MET A 894 13.01 -13.05 -25.46
CA MET A 894 12.35 -11.96 -24.71
C MET A 894 11.06 -11.42 -25.38
N PHE A 895 10.59 -12.01 -26.48
CA PHE A 895 9.49 -11.50 -27.31
C PHE A 895 8.32 -12.49 -27.51
N ARG A 896 8.17 -13.52 -26.67
CA ARG A 896 7.11 -14.52 -26.88
C ARG A 896 5.69 -14.03 -26.62
N THR A 897 5.50 -12.99 -25.80
CA THR A 897 4.17 -12.40 -25.55
C THR A 897 3.56 -11.70 -26.79
N MET A 898 4.25 -11.68 -27.94
CA MET A 898 3.71 -11.23 -29.24
C MET A 898 3.57 -12.33 -30.30
N ILE A 899 4.02 -13.56 -30.04
CA ILE A 899 4.02 -14.68 -31.02
C ILE A 899 2.98 -15.74 -30.60
N GLY A 900 1.73 -15.30 -30.40
CA GLY A 900 0.55 -16.09 -30.76
C GLY A 900 0.10 -15.82 -32.20
N SER A 901 0.89 -15.04 -32.95
CA SER A 901 0.68 -14.72 -34.35
C SER A 901 1.82 -15.33 -35.17
N ARG A 902 1.47 -16.24 -36.09
CA ARG A 902 2.34 -17.00 -37.02
C ARG A 902 2.99 -18.29 -36.48
N SER A 903 2.23 -19.37 -36.55
CA SER A 903 2.68 -20.60 -37.22
C SER A 903 1.47 -21.45 -37.62
N GLY A 904 1.27 -21.62 -38.93
CA GLY A 904 0.15 -22.35 -39.53
C GLY A 904 0.05 -22.02 -41.02
N GLY A 905 1.10 -22.39 -41.76
CA GLY A 905 0.98 -22.79 -43.15
C GLY A 905 0.90 -24.32 -43.20
#